data_AF-A0A0S8BZB5-F1
#
_entry.id   AF-A0A0S8BZB5-F1
#
_cell.length_a   1.000
_cell.length_b   1.000
_cell.length_c   1.000
_cell.angle_alpha   90.00
_cell.angle_beta   90.00
_cell.angle_gamma   90.00
#
_symmetry.space_group_name_H-M   'P 1'
#
loop_
_entity.id
_entity.type
_entity.pdbx_description
1 polymer ?
#
loop_
_entity_poly.entity_id
_entity_poly.type
_entity_poly.pdbx_seq_one_letter_code
_entity_poly.pdbx_strand_id
1 'polypeptide(L)'
;MLDHPVESLPGIGPATGAQLRRRGYESVGDLLWLLPRGYDDQRRATPIHALRDGDYAVIEGLVGSVRSFPRSRRIAFEARLSPFSAAPSRTGYREVKLVWFRAIPGLSRRFMEGMRVRVAGRVHDYHGVATVAHPEVLSEAAGSIEPRYPEVPGVPRKVLRRAVRAAVDRAVEEVSDLVPPALRVATEVGTVGDALRAIHVPDPVAFDADPGWASAAHRRLALEELVLWELALRSRRASEQGETAMAFGIEPAVPSACRAFPFELTAAQRNAVEEIGSALSRETPMRRLLQGDVGCGKTAVALVACAQVAAGGAQTAFLAPTELLADQHAETVLPTADRLGLRMAVLTGALTKDQRRSVLDRLATGALDLVVGTHALLSGDVRFANLGLVIVDEQHRFGVAQRLRLGARGPGRRPHLLVMTATPIPRSLALVLYAGLELTTIDSKPPGRIPCTTKMTPRSNRASVLRQIERAIEADGGAFVVCPAIASSDELVGVDQTLEEMKKHFGDARVGEVHGRLPGDARRASMRAFADGEIDVLVGTTVLEVGVDVPRANIMVIEQAERFGLAQLHQLRGRVGRAGQRSACILTFGRPLSEEGEARLRALCETDDGFRLAERDLEIRGPGHLFGYRQSGASGLQFADLARDRALLDRAGELADRMIAADPDLLASEHGPARAAVERWERAAAVREDAG
;
A
#
# COMPACT_ATOMS: atom_id res chain seq x y z
N MET A 1 -28.73 -9.43 -20.22
CA MET A 1 -28.80 -7.95 -20.20
C MET A 1 -27.48 -7.30 -19.83
N LEU A 2 -26.69 -7.86 -18.90
CA LEU A 2 -25.45 -7.24 -18.42
C LEU A 2 -24.48 -6.79 -19.54
N ASP A 3 -24.27 -7.63 -20.56
CA ASP A 3 -23.33 -7.35 -21.67
C ASP A 3 -23.92 -6.44 -22.77
N HIS A 4 -25.17 -5.98 -22.64
CA HIS A 4 -25.76 -5.08 -23.63
C HIS A 4 -25.05 -3.72 -23.60
N PRO A 5 -24.91 -3.04 -24.76
CA PRO A 5 -24.25 -1.74 -24.81
C PRO A 5 -24.99 -0.70 -23.96
N VAL A 6 -24.25 0.25 -23.39
CA VAL A 6 -24.82 1.36 -22.59
C VAL A 6 -25.87 2.17 -23.36
N GLU A 7 -25.78 2.25 -24.69
CA GLU A 7 -26.75 2.90 -25.57
C GLU A 7 -28.15 2.26 -25.53
N SER A 8 -28.30 1.03 -25.00
CA SER A 8 -29.60 0.38 -24.79
C SER A 8 -30.42 1.01 -23.63
N LEU A 9 -29.78 1.84 -22.81
CA LEU A 9 -30.40 2.49 -21.66
C LEU A 9 -31.03 3.85 -22.01
N PRO A 10 -32.14 4.21 -21.34
CA PRO A 10 -32.88 5.41 -21.67
C PRO A 10 -32.04 6.68 -21.46
N GLY A 11 -31.99 7.53 -22.48
CA GLY A 11 -31.28 8.81 -22.43
C GLY A 11 -29.81 8.74 -22.85
N ILE A 12 -29.27 7.55 -23.15
CA ILE A 12 -27.92 7.38 -23.69
C ILE A 12 -28.02 7.31 -25.23
N GLY A 13 -27.82 8.46 -25.88
CA GLY A 13 -27.63 8.52 -27.34
C GLY A 13 -26.18 8.24 -27.76
N PRO A 14 -25.88 8.13 -29.06
CA PRO A 14 -24.56 7.76 -29.57
C PRO A 14 -23.40 8.64 -29.04
N ALA A 15 -23.64 9.96 -28.91
CA ALA A 15 -22.64 10.88 -28.39
C ALA A 15 -22.36 10.64 -26.89
N THR A 16 -23.40 10.42 -26.09
CA THR A 16 -23.28 10.12 -24.65
C THR A 16 -22.64 8.75 -24.44
N GLY A 17 -23.04 7.74 -25.22
CA GLY A 17 -22.45 6.40 -25.20
C GLY A 17 -20.95 6.41 -25.52
N ALA A 18 -20.54 7.18 -26.54
CA ALA A 18 -19.13 7.36 -26.86
C ALA A 18 -18.31 8.06 -25.76
N GLN A 19 -18.93 8.92 -24.93
CA GLN A 19 -18.25 9.51 -23.76
C GLN A 19 -18.10 8.50 -22.63
N LEU A 20 -19.12 7.67 -22.39
CA LEU A 20 -19.09 6.60 -21.38
C LEU A 20 -18.05 5.52 -21.75
N ARG A 21 -18.03 5.07 -23.00
CA ARG A 21 -17.06 4.08 -23.51
C ARG A 21 -15.61 4.56 -23.41
N ARG A 22 -15.35 5.84 -23.70
CA ARG A 22 -14.02 6.45 -23.48
C ARG A 22 -13.53 6.41 -22.03
N ARG A 23 -14.42 6.13 -21.08
CA ARG A 23 -14.11 6.00 -19.65
C ARG A 23 -14.23 4.55 -19.16
N GLY A 24 -14.38 3.58 -20.06
CA GLY A 24 -14.47 2.16 -19.73
C GLY A 24 -15.87 1.68 -19.31
N TYR A 25 -16.91 2.47 -19.54
CA TYR A 25 -18.31 2.02 -19.34
C TYR A 25 -18.90 1.66 -20.69
N GLU A 26 -18.82 0.38 -21.06
CA GLU A 26 -19.25 -0.14 -22.35
C GLU A 26 -20.60 -0.83 -22.30
N SER A 27 -20.90 -1.46 -21.17
CA SER A 27 -22.06 -2.31 -20.96
C SER A 27 -23.03 -1.80 -19.88
N VAL A 28 -24.24 -2.37 -19.84
CA VAL A 28 -25.20 -2.15 -18.74
C VAL A 28 -24.59 -2.58 -17.41
N GLY A 29 -23.83 -3.68 -17.39
CA GLY A 29 -23.10 -4.16 -16.23
C GLY A 29 -22.11 -3.14 -15.69
N ASP A 30 -21.35 -2.46 -16.55
CA ASP A 30 -20.36 -1.47 -16.12
C ASP A 30 -21.00 -0.29 -15.36
N LEU A 31 -22.24 0.07 -15.71
CA LEU A 31 -22.99 1.10 -15.01
C LEU A 31 -23.56 0.65 -13.66
N LEU A 32 -23.79 -0.67 -13.46
CA LEU A 32 -24.11 -1.22 -12.13
C LEU A 32 -22.90 -1.13 -11.19
N TRP A 33 -21.68 -1.20 -11.72
CA TRP A 33 -20.45 -1.08 -10.92
C TRP A 33 -19.98 0.38 -10.75
N LEU A 34 -20.70 1.35 -11.33
CA LEU A 34 -20.46 2.78 -11.14
C LEU A 34 -21.06 3.26 -9.81
N LEU A 35 -20.44 2.93 -8.69
CA LEU A 35 -20.96 3.25 -7.37
C LEU A 35 -21.01 4.77 -7.09
N PRO A 36 -22.02 5.25 -6.33
CA PRO A 36 -22.08 6.64 -5.90
C PRO A 36 -20.99 6.96 -4.87
N ARG A 37 -20.51 8.22 -4.88
CA ARG A 37 -19.55 8.78 -3.91
C ARG A 37 -20.22 9.30 -2.64
N GLY A 38 -21.53 9.20 -2.55
CA GLY A 38 -22.34 9.66 -1.42
C GLY A 38 -23.76 9.96 -1.86
N TYR A 39 -24.54 10.53 -0.94
CA TYR A 39 -25.98 10.71 -1.12
C TYR A 39 -26.43 12.11 -0.74
N ASP A 40 -27.32 12.67 -1.54
CA ASP A 40 -28.07 13.88 -1.23
C ASP A 40 -29.38 13.45 -0.54
N ASP A 41 -29.48 13.67 0.77
CA ASP A 41 -30.73 13.39 1.50
C ASP A 41 -31.73 14.50 1.21
N GLN A 42 -32.77 14.18 0.42
CA GLN A 42 -33.81 15.13 0.06
C GLN A 42 -35.10 14.96 0.87
N ARG A 43 -35.12 14.06 1.87
CA ARG A 43 -36.32 13.69 2.63
C ARG A 43 -36.88 14.88 3.42
N ARG A 44 -36.00 15.61 4.11
CA ARG A 44 -36.36 16.68 5.06
C ARG A 44 -35.94 18.04 4.52
N ALA A 45 -36.87 18.99 4.53
CA ALA A 45 -36.57 20.38 4.24
C ALA A 45 -35.85 21.03 5.43
N THR A 46 -34.76 21.72 5.15
CA THR A 46 -34.05 22.59 6.08
C THR A 46 -34.79 23.94 6.14
N PRO A 47 -35.23 24.38 7.32
CA PRO A 47 -35.80 25.72 7.47
C PRO A 47 -34.82 26.80 6.99
N ILE A 48 -35.31 27.84 6.30
CA ILE A 48 -34.46 28.91 5.73
C ILE A 48 -33.54 29.54 6.79
N HIS A 49 -34.03 29.75 8.01
CA HIS A 49 -33.25 30.32 9.10
C HIS A 49 -32.10 29.42 9.60
N ALA A 50 -32.17 28.11 9.33
CA ALA A 50 -31.21 27.11 9.76
C ALA A 50 -30.21 26.71 8.67
N LEU A 51 -30.27 27.34 7.49
CA LEU A 51 -29.31 27.09 6.42
C LEU A 51 -27.90 27.49 6.86
N ARG A 52 -26.89 26.78 6.33
CA ARG A 52 -25.48 27.02 6.62
C ARG A 52 -24.71 27.11 5.30
N ASP A 53 -23.67 27.94 5.29
CA ASP A 53 -22.80 28.06 4.13
C ASP A 53 -22.07 26.73 3.86
N GLY A 54 -22.01 26.34 2.58
CA GLY A 54 -21.35 25.11 2.14
C GLY A 54 -22.20 23.84 2.19
N ASP A 55 -23.34 23.84 2.89
CA ASP A 55 -24.21 22.67 3.05
C ASP A 55 -25.10 22.44 1.82
N TYR A 56 -25.38 21.16 1.53
CA TYR A 56 -26.48 20.78 0.64
C TYR A 56 -27.78 20.81 1.45
N ALA A 57 -28.76 21.58 0.98
CA ALA A 57 -30.03 21.72 1.69
C ALA A 57 -31.22 21.55 0.74
N VAL A 58 -32.28 20.92 1.25
CA VAL A 58 -33.62 21.03 0.67
C VAL A 58 -34.30 22.21 1.31
N ILE A 59 -34.87 23.10 0.51
CA ILE A 59 -35.48 24.33 0.97
C ILE A 59 -36.91 24.38 0.46
N GLU A 60 -37.84 24.63 1.37
CA GLU A 60 -39.23 24.92 1.04
C GLU A 60 -39.56 26.36 1.42
N GLY A 61 -40.22 27.07 0.51
CA GLY A 61 -40.62 28.45 0.75
C GLY A 61 -41.65 28.96 -0.26
N LEU A 62 -42.16 30.16 0.04
CA LEU A 62 -43.02 30.92 -0.85
C LEU A 62 -42.15 31.79 -1.76
N VAL A 63 -42.47 31.83 -3.05
CA VAL A 63 -41.82 32.73 -3.99
C VAL A 63 -42.24 34.16 -3.65
N GLY A 64 -41.29 34.97 -3.18
CA GLY A 64 -41.52 36.36 -2.82
C GLY A 64 -41.34 37.33 -3.98
N SER A 65 -40.28 37.17 -4.77
CA SER A 65 -40.03 37.97 -5.97
C SER A 65 -39.28 37.19 -7.03
N VAL A 66 -39.50 37.53 -8.29
CA VAL A 66 -38.88 36.89 -9.44
C VAL A 66 -38.39 37.95 -10.42
N ARG A 67 -37.16 37.80 -10.91
CA ARG A 67 -36.59 38.68 -11.92
C ARG A 67 -35.80 37.92 -12.97
N SER A 68 -35.92 38.35 -14.22
CA SER A 68 -35.03 37.95 -15.30
C SER A 68 -34.16 39.14 -15.66
N PHE A 69 -32.85 38.93 -15.83
CA PHE A 69 -31.92 40.00 -16.16
C PHE A 69 -30.88 39.56 -17.20
N PRO A 70 -30.45 40.48 -18.09
CA PRO A 70 -29.40 40.18 -19.05
C PRO A 70 -28.06 39.98 -18.34
N ARG A 71 -27.34 38.92 -18.70
CA ARG A 71 -25.98 38.61 -18.23
C ARG A 71 -25.12 38.24 -19.43
N SER A 72 -24.35 39.20 -19.94
CA SER A 72 -23.59 39.06 -21.20
C SER A 72 -24.53 38.62 -22.36
N ARG A 73 -24.16 37.62 -23.16
CA ARG A 73 -24.96 37.07 -24.28
C ARG A 73 -26.15 36.17 -23.86
N ARG A 74 -26.52 36.11 -22.57
CA ARG A 74 -27.58 35.20 -22.06
C ARG A 74 -28.49 35.90 -21.05
N ILE A 75 -29.68 35.36 -20.86
CA ILE A 75 -30.63 35.81 -19.83
C ILE A 75 -30.46 34.91 -18.59
N ALA A 76 -30.29 35.53 -17.43
CA ALA A 76 -30.29 34.87 -16.13
C ALA A 76 -31.66 35.02 -15.46
N PHE A 77 -32.01 34.06 -14.60
CA PHE A 77 -33.25 34.04 -13.84
C PHE A 77 -32.94 33.98 -12.34
N GLU A 78 -33.61 34.80 -11.55
CA GLU A 78 -33.50 34.82 -10.10
C GLU A 78 -34.89 34.78 -9.46
N ALA A 79 -35.02 33.99 -8.39
CA ALA A 79 -36.20 33.95 -7.54
C ALA A 79 -35.76 34.07 -6.07
N ARG A 80 -36.54 34.75 -5.23
CA ARG A 80 -36.33 34.79 -3.79
C ARG A 80 -37.41 34.00 -3.08
N LEU A 81 -37.02 33.16 -2.14
CA LEU A 81 -37.95 32.40 -1.32
C LEU A 81 -37.96 32.93 0.12
N SER A 82 -39.17 33.06 0.67
CA SER A 82 -39.42 33.37 2.08
C SER A 82 -40.05 32.16 2.79
N PRO A 83 -39.90 32.04 4.12
CA PRO A 83 -40.51 30.94 4.87
C PRO A 83 -42.04 31.01 4.86
N PHE A 84 -42.73 29.88 5.09
CA PHE A 84 -44.20 29.80 5.15
C PHE A 84 -44.83 30.53 6.34
N SER A 85 -44.06 30.72 7.40
CA SER A 85 -44.48 31.44 8.61
C SER A 85 -43.38 32.42 9.01
N ALA A 86 -43.77 33.56 9.57
CA ALA A 86 -42.83 34.49 10.19
C ALA A 86 -42.09 33.76 11.32
N ALA A 87 -40.82 33.43 11.09
CA ALA A 87 -40.05 32.66 12.05
C ALA A 87 -40.01 33.40 13.40
N PRO A 88 -40.30 32.74 14.54
CA PRO A 88 -40.16 33.34 15.86
C PRO A 88 -38.69 33.64 16.24
N SER A 89 -37.73 33.08 15.48
CA SER A 89 -36.30 33.28 15.69
C SER A 89 -35.79 34.59 15.07
N ARG A 90 -35.01 35.35 15.85
CA ARG A 90 -34.27 36.54 15.37
C ARG A 90 -32.93 36.20 14.70
N THR A 91 -32.52 34.94 14.66
CA THR A 91 -31.20 34.51 14.18
C THR A 91 -31.29 33.62 12.93
N GLY A 92 -30.42 33.85 11.95
CA GLY A 92 -30.34 33.09 10.69
C GLY A 92 -30.85 33.86 9.47
N TYR A 93 -30.90 33.19 8.31
CA TYR A 93 -31.37 33.81 7.06
C TYR A 93 -32.89 33.99 7.05
N ARG A 94 -33.35 35.11 6.50
CA ARG A 94 -34.79 35.43 6.34
C ARG A 94 -35.36 35.04 4.98
N GLU A 95 -34.50 35.04 3.98
CA GLU A 95 -34.82 34.66 2.61
C GLU A 95 -33.64 33.89 2.02
N VAL A 96 -33.92 33.12 0.97
CA VAL A 96 -32.89 32.51 0.14
C VAL A 96 -33.04 32.97 -1.30
N LYS A 97 -31.91 33.29 -1.94
CA LYS A 97 -31.84 33.68 -3.34
C LYS A 97 -31.50 32.49 -4.22
N LEU A 98 -32.35 32.18 -5.19
CA LEU A 98 -32.12 31.13 -6.18
C LEU A 98 -31.68 31.77 -7.49
N VAL A 99 -30.59 31.30 -8.09
CA VAL A 99 -30.05 31.89 -9.34
C VAL A 99 -29.79 30.83 -10.38
N TRP A 100 -30.28 31.05 -11.59
CA TRP A 100 -29.92 30.28 -12.79
C TRP A 100 -29.21 31.21 -13.78
N PHE A 101 -27.93 30.93 -14.07
CA PHE A 101 -27.14 31.74 -15.02
C PHE A 101 -27.56 31.57 -16.49
N ARG A 102 -28.52 30.68 -16.77
CA ARG A 102 -29.16 30.51 -18.09
C ARG A 102 -30.66 30.29 -17.85
N ALA A 103 -31.50 31.02 -18.60
CA ALA A 103 -32.94 30.83 -18.58
C ALA A 103 -33.30 29.39 -19.01
N ILE A 104 -34.04 28.69 -18.16
CA ILE A 104 -34.57 27.35 -18.44
C ILE A 104 -36.02 27.52 -18.93
N PRO A 105 -36.40 26.97 -20.10
CA PRO A 105 -37.77 27.03 -20.59
C PRO A 105 -38.76 26.48 -19.55
N GLY A 106 -39.85 27.20 -19.30
CA GLY A 106 -40.89 26.82 -18.35
C GLY A 106 -40.60 27.12 -16.88
N LEU A 107 -39.40 27.63 -16.52
CA LEU A 107 -39.07 27.96 -15.14
C LEU A 107 -39.94 29.09 -14.58
N SER A 108 -40.26 30.10 -15.39
CA SER A 108 -41.15 31.20 -15.01
C SER A 108 -42.57 30.76 -14.62
N ARG A 109 -43.07 29.65 -15.19
CA ARG A 109 -44.37 29.08 -14.80
C ARG A 109 -44.33 28.34 -13.46
N ARG A 110 -43.14 27.88 -13.05
CA ARG A 110 -42.92 27.16 -11.78
C ARG A 110 -42.61 28.09 -10.61
N PHE A 111 -42.20 29.33 -10.90
CA PHE A 111 -41.86 30.35 -9.91
C PHE A 111 -42.70 31.60 -10.17
N MET A 112 -43.97 31.57 -9.75
CA MET A 112 -44.83 32.75 -9.69
C MET A 112 -44.93 33.21 -8.24
N GLU A 113 -45.05 34.52 -8.01
CA GLU A 113 -45.18 35.08 -6.66
C GLU A 113 -46.33 34.40 -5.89
N GLY A 114 -46.08 34.08 -4.62
CA GLY A 114 -47.00 33.35 -3.76
C GLY A 114 -47.02 31.83 -3.95
N MET A 115 -46.37 31.28 -4.98
CA MET A 115 -46.30 29.82 -5.13
C MET A 115 -45.40 29.18 -4.06
N ARG A 116 -45.81 28.01 -3.59
CA ARG A 116 -44.96 27.13 -2.78
C ARG A 116 -44.01 26.39 -3.70
N VAL A 117 -42.72 26.40 -3.36
CA VAL A 117 -41.72 25.67 -4.12
C VAL A 117 -40.78 24.93 -3.18
N ARG A 118 -40.41 23.72 -3.59
CA ARG A 118 -39.38 22.90 -2.96
C ARG A 118 -38.19 22.83 -3.90
N VAL A 119 -37.03 23.24 -3.42
CA VAL A 119 -35.78 23.21 -4.18
C VAL A 119 -34.68 22.53 -3.40
N ALA A 120 -33.66 22.02 -4.09
CA ALA A 120 -32.48 21.48 -3.45
C ALA A 120 -31.21 21.98 -4.14
N GLY A 121 -30.18 22.22 -3.34
CA GLY A 121 -28.89 22.66 -3.84
C GLY A 121 -27.94 23.07 -2.74
N ARG A 122 -26.72 23.43 -3.14
CA ARG A 122 -25.69 23.87 -2.22
C ARG A 122 -25.89 25.34 -1.86
N VAL A 123 -25.91 25.63 -0.57
CA VAL A 123 -26.06 26.97 -0.04
C VAL A 123 -24.71 27.66 -0.03
N HIS A 124 -24.68 28.89 -0.52
CA HIS A 124 -23.54 29.79 -0.46
C HIS A 124 -23.94 31.08 0.23
N ASP A 125 -23.21 31.51 1.25
CA ASP A 125 -23.33 32.87 1.76
C ASP A 125 -22.67 33.84 0.79
N TYR A 126 -23.45 34.82 0.32
CA TYR A 126 -22.92 35.94 -0.45
C TYR A 126 -23.30 37.25 0.23
N HIS A 127 -22.37 37.81 1.01
CA HIS A 127 -22.55 39.04 1.79
C HIS A 127 -23.78 38.99 2.73
N GLY A 128 -23.96 37.89 3.45
CA GLY A 128 -25.05 37.71 4.40
C GLY A 128 -26.37 37.28 3.77
N VAL A 129 -26.38 36.96 2.47
CA VAL A 129 -27.55 36.43 1.76
C VAL A 129 -27.29 35.01 1.30
N ALA A 130 -28.05 34.06 1.86
CA ALA A 130 -28.05 32.67 1.40
C ALA A 130 -28.43 32.62 -0.08
N THR A 131 -27.55 32.06 -0.90
CA THR A 131 -27.70 31.95 -2.35
C THR A 131 -27.49 30.51 -2.80
N VAL A 132 -28.40 30.01 -3.64
CA VAL A 132 -28.28 28.68 -4.27
C VAL A 132 -28.21 28.85 -5.78
N ALA A 133 -27.10 28.42 -6.38
CA ALA A 133 -26.90 28.47 -7.82
C ALA A 133 -27.41 27.17 -8.48
N HIS A 134 -28.17 27.31 -9.55
CA HIS A 134 -28.76 26.22 -10.33
C HIS A 134 -29.47 25.15 -9.47
N PRO A 135 -30.39 25.53 -8.55
CA PRO A 135 -31.06 24.55 -7.71
C PRO A 135 -31.91 23.59 -8.55
N GLU A 136 -32.00 22.35 -8.07
CA GLU A 136 -32.93 21.36 -8.57
C GLU A 136 -34.32 21.64 -7.99
N VAL A 137 -35.32 21.78 -8.85
CA VAL A 137 -36.71 21.98 -8.41
C VAL A 137 -37.36 20.64 -8.20
N LEU A 138 -37.70 20.33 -6.96
CA LEU A 138 -38.27 19.05 -6.52
C LEU A 138 -39.79 19.03 -6.71
N SER A 139 -40.39 17.84 -6.69
CA SER A 139 -41.84 17.68 -6.55
C SER A 139 -42.26 17.86 -5.09
N GLU A 140 -43.56 18.06 -4.84
CA GLU A 140 -44.12 18.17 -3.48
C GLU A 140 -44.22 16.81 -2.75
N ALA A 141 -43.90 15.69 -3.41
CA ALA A 141 -43.93 14.37 -2.81
C ALA A 141 -42.82 14.20 -1.75
N ALA A 142 -42.95 13.15 -0.91
CA ALA A 142 -41.92 12.78 0.05
C ALA A 142 -40.55 12.69 -0.63
N GLY A 143 -39.55 13.37 -0.05
CA GLY A 143 -38.23 13.47 -0.66
C GLY A 143 -37.53 12.12 -0.78
N SER A 144 -36.72 11.97 -1.83
CA SER A 144 -35.89 10.79 -2.08
C SER A 144 -34.50 10.94 -1.46
N ILE A 145 -33.71 9.88 -1.54
CA ILE A 145 -32.27 9.96 -1.31
C ILE A 145 -31.61 9.78 -2.66
N GLU A 146 -30.88 10.79 -3.09
CA GLU A 146 -30.34 10.85 -4.43
C GLU A 146 -28.85 10.46 -4.44
N PRO A 147 -28.47 9.36 -5.13
CA PRO A 147 -27.07 8.96 -5.22
C PRO A 147 -26.26 9.96 -6.05
N ARG A 148 -25.09 10.35 -5.53
CA ARG A 148 -24.13 11.24 -6.20
C ARG A 148 -23.04 10.43 -6.89
N TYR A 149 -23.13 10.31 -8.21
CA TYR A 149 -22.12 9.62 -9.01
C TYR A 149 -20.89 10.49 -9.31
N PRO A 150 -19.73 9.87 -9.61
CA PRO A 150 -18.59 10.56 -10.19
C PRO A 150 -18.98 11.38 -11.42
N GLU A 151 -18.35 12.54 -11.61
CA GLU A 151 -18.57 13.33 -12.82
C GLU A 151 -17.96 12.64 -14.03
N VAL A 152 -18.79 12.40 -15.05
CA VAL A 152 -18.36 11.94 -16.36
C VAL A 152 -18.45 13.13 -17.32
N PRO A 153 -17.32 13.71 -17.77
CA PRO A 153 -17.34 14.86 -18.67
C PRO A 153 -18.16 14.58 -19.94
N GLY A 154 -19.04 15.50 -20.28
CA GLY A 154 -19.94 15.36 -21.43
C GLY A 154 -21.21 14.54 -21.16
N VAL A 155 -21.37 13.95 -19.97
CA VAL A 155 -22.59 13.23 -19.58
C VAL A 155 -23.32 14.02 -18.47
N PRO A 156 -24.54 14.53 -18.71
CA PRO A 156 -25.29 15.23 -17.67
C PRO A 156 -25.62 14.31 -16.49
N ARG A 157 -25.44 14.80 -15.26
CA ARG A 157 -25.71 14.03 -14.02
C ARG A 157 -27.09 13.36 -13.98
N LYS A 158 -28.13 14.07 -14.42
CA LYS A 158 -29.51 13.54 -14.48
C LYS A 158 -29.65 12.38 -15.46
N VAL A 159 -28.96 12.44 -16.59
CA VAL A 159 -28.96 11.37 -17.61
C VAL A 159 -28.25 10.15 -17.04
N LEU A 160 -27.06 10.34 -16.45
CA LEU A 160 -26.31 9.26 -15.81
C LEU A 160 -27.13 8.56 -14.71
N ARG A 161 -27.74 9.33 -13.80
CA ARG A 161 -28.59 8.80 -12.74
C ARG A 161 -29.76 7.98 -13.27
N ARG A 162 -30.44 8.48 -14.31
CA ARG A 162 -31.55 7.76 -14.96
C ARG A 162 -31.07 6.47 -15.64
N ALA A 163 -29.92 6.50 -16.29
CA ALA A 163 -29.34 5.32 -16.92
C ALA A 163 -28.94 4.26 -15.89
N VAL A 164 -28.25 4.64 -14.81
CA VAL A 164 -27.90 3.71 -13.72
C VAL A 164 -29.14 3.13 -13.06
N ARG A 165 -30.17 3.95 -12.79
CA ARG A 165 -31.45 3.44 -12.27
C ARG A 165 -32.07 2.40 -13.20
N ALA A 166 -32.10 2.69 -14.50
CA ALA A 166 -32.63 1.75 -15.50
C ALA A 166 -31.76 0.48 -15.62
N ALA A 167 -30.45 0.57 -15.40
CA ALA A 167 -29.58 -0.59 -15.33
C ALA A 167 -29.94 -1.48 -14.13
N VAL A 168 -30.12 -0.87 -12.95
CA VAL A 168 -30.56 -1.58 -11.73
C VAL A 168 -31.89 -2.26 -11.95
N ASP A 169 -32.90 -1.53 -12.44
CA ASP A 169 -34.24 -2.08 -12.63
C ASP A 169 -34.29 -3.23 -13.67
N ARG A 170 -33.35 -3.26 -14.64
CA ARG A 170 -33.36 -4.23 -15.75
C ARG A 170 -32.41 -5.41 -15.60
N ALA A 171 -31.31 -5.26 -14.87
CA ALA A 171 -30.19 -6.19 -14.96
C ALA A 171 -29.60 -6.60 -13.60
N VAL A 172 -30.01 -5.99 -12.48
CA VAL A 172 -29.39 -6.28 -11.18
C VAL A 172 -29.62 -7.72 -10.71
N GLU A 173 -30.73 -8.34 -11.11
CA GLU A 173 -31.05 -9.75 -10.81
C GLU A 173 -30.20 -10.75 -11.62
N GLU A 174 -29.56 -10.31 -12.71
CA GLU A 174 -28.65 -11.15 -13.49
C GLU A 174 -27.22 -11.17 -12.88
N VAL A 175 -26.95 -10.31 -11.89
CA VAL A 175 -25.64 -10.26 -11.24
C VAL A 175 -25.44 -11.52 -10.41
N SER A 176 -24.46 -12.32 -10.81
CA SER A 176 -24.13 -13.57 -10.12
C SER A 176 -23.33 -13.32 -8.84
N ASP A 177 -23.66 -14.05 -7.78
CA ASP A 177 -22.84 -14.16 -6.58
C ASP A 177 -21.71 -15.19 -6.79
N LEU A 178 -20.55 -14.92 -6.23
CA LEU A 178 -19.45 -15.89 -6.10
C LEU A 178 -19.78 -16.95 -5.04
N VAL A 179 -20.47 -16.54 -3.97
CA VAL A 179 -20.90 -17.45 -2.89
C VAL A 179 -22.19 -18.17 -3.31
N PRO A 180 -22.22 -19.51 -3.36
CA PRO A 180 -23.38 -20.28 -3.78
C PRO A 180 -24.62 -20.03 -2.90
N PRO A 181 -25.84 -20.17 -3.45
CA PRO A 181 -27.08 -19.91 -2.71
C PRO A 181 -27.21 -20.67 -1.39
N ALA A 182 -26.86 -21.96 -1.37
CA ALA A 182 -26.94 -22.79 -0.16
C ALA A 182 -26.01 -22.27 0.95
N LEU A 183 -24.79 -21.88 0.57
CA LEU A 183 -23.81 -21.34 1.51
C LEU A 183 -24.22 -19.95 2.01
N ARG A 184 -24.79 -19.10 1.14
CA ARG A 184 -25.33 -17.79 1.52
C ARG A 184 -26.45 -17.90 2.55
N VAL A 185 -27.40 -18.81 2.36
CA VAL A 185 -28.49 -19.05 3.33
C VAL A 185 -27.92 -19.55 4.65
N ALA A 186 -27.01 -20.52 4.63
CA ALA A 186 -26.40 -21.07 5.84
C ALA A 186 -25.51 -20.09 6.62
N THR A 187 -25.07 -19.01 5.97
CA THR A 187 -24.16 -18.00 6.56
C THR A 187 -24.78 -16.61 6.62
N GLU A 188 -26.09 -16.48 6.36
CA GLU A 188 -26.83 -15.21 6.40
C GLU A 188 -26.19 -14.10 5.52
N VAL A 189 -25.64 -14.48 4.37
CA VAL A 189 -25.03 -13.56 3.41
C VAL A 189 -26.05 -13.17 2.35
N GLY A 190 -26.33 -11.88 2.20
CA GLY A 190 -27.22 -11.34 1.15
C GLY A 190 -26.70 -11.55 -0.27
N THR A 191 -27.43 -11.12 -1.30
CA THR A 191 -26.93 -11.16 -2.68
C THR A 191 -26.13 -9.90 -3.03
N VAL A 192 -25.22 -9.99 -4.02
CA VAL A 192 -24.58 -8.82 -4.63
C VAL A 192 -25.64 -7.92 -5.28
N GLY A 193 -26.64 -8.51 -5.94
CA GLY A 193 -27.73 -7.77 -6.57
C GLY A 193 -28.48 -6.87 -5.58
N ASP A 194 -28.83 -7.40 -4.40
CA ASP A 194 -29.51 -6.62 -3.35
C ASP A 194 -28.61 -5.52 -2.78
N ALA A 195 -27.31 -5.78 -2.63
CA ALA A 195 -26.36 -4.77 -2.20
C ALA A 195 -26.24 -3.62 -3.23
N LEU A 196 -26.11 -3.94 -4.51
CA LEU A 196 -26.09 -2.95 -5.59
C LEU A 196 -27.40 -2.15 -5.63
N ARG A 197 -28.54 -2.83 -5.52
CA ARG A 197 -29.84 -2.18 -5.45
C ARG A 197 -29.92 -1.22 -4.27
N ALA A 198 -29.53 -1.63 -3.07
CA ALA A 198 -29.55 -0.78 -1.89
C ALA A 198 -28.62 0.44 -2.01
N ILE A 199 -27.48 0.28 -2.70
CA ILE A 199 -26.52 1.37 -2.94
C ILE A 199 -27.05 2.38 -3.97
N HIS A 200 -27.63 1.91 -5.08
CA HIS A 200 -28.10 2.78 -6.15
C HIS A 200 -29.52 3.31 -5.94
N VAL A 201 -30.33 2.59 -5.19
CA VAL A 201 -31.73 2.87 -4.88
C VAL A 201 -31.94 2.74 -3.37
N PRO A 202 -31.36 3.65 -2.58
CA PRO A 202 -31.51 3.62 -1.12
C PRO A 202 -32.99 3.82 -0.74
N ASP A 203 -33.46 3.01 0.20
CA ASP A 203 -34.81 3.15 0.79
C ASP A 203 -34.85 4.38 1.71
N PRO A 204 -35.69 5.40 1.41
CA PRO A 204 -35.87 6.57 2.26
C PRO A 204 -36.23 6.29 3.71
N VAL A 205 -36.86 5.15 4.01
CA VAL A 205 -37.27 4.78 5.37
C VAL A 205 -36.12 4.16 6.16
N ALA A 206 -35.37 3.24 5.53
CA ALA A 206 -34.30 2.49 6.18
C ALA A 206 -32.93 3.19 6.11
N PHE A 207 -32.80 4.28 5.37
CA PHE A 207 -31.52 4.97 5.21
C PHE A 207 -31.11 5.74 6.46
N ASP A 208 -30.00 5.31 7.04
CA ASP A 208 -29.30 6.04 8.09
C ASP A 208 -28.38 7.11 7.47
N ALA A 209 -28.27 8.25 8.14
CA ALA A 209 -27.50 9.39 7.68
C ALA A 209 -25.99 9.21 7.82
N ASP A 210 -25.52 8.08 8.37
CA ASP A 210 -24.09 7.78 8.50
C ASP A 210 -23.48 7.45 7.11
N PRO A 211 -22.74 8.41 6.50
CA PRO A 211 -22.45 8.37 5.07
C PRO A 211 -21.03 7.83 4.86
N GLY A 212 -20.91 6.52 4.72
CA GLY A 212 -19.62 5.91 4.40
C GLY A 212 -19.72 4.50 3.84
N TRP A 213 -18.56 3.95 3.50
CA TRP A 213 -18.34 2.56 3.08
C TRP A 213 -18.67 1.50 4.16
N ALA A 214 -19.35 1.89 5.25
CA ALA A 214 -19.66 1.05 6.40
C ALA A 214 -21.07 0.42 6.35
N SER A 215 -21.91 0.79 5.38
CA SER A 215 -23.27 0.23 5.29
C SER A 215 -23.25 -1.28 5.02
N ALA A 216 -24.32 -1.98 5.39
CA ALA A 216 -24.44 -3.43 5.15
C ALA A 216 -24.25 -3.81 3.68
N ALA A 217 -24.73 -2.97 2.76
CA ALA A 217 -24.54 -3.17 1.32
C ALA A 217 -23.08 -3.02 0.89
N HIS A 218 -22.35 -2.00 1.36
CA HIS A 218 -20.92 -1.86 1.06
C HIS A 218 -20.11 -3.01 1.66
N ARG A 219 -20.42 -3.44 2.90
CA ARG A 219 -19.80 -4.61 3.52
C ARG A 219 -20.05 -5.90 2.74
N ARG A 220 -21.23 -6.06 2.13
CA ARG A 220 -21.53 -7.20 1.26
C ARG A 220 -20.66 -7.20 -0.01
N LEU A 221 -20.45 -6.04 -0.64
CA LEU A 221 -19.55 -5.92 -1.80
C LEU A 221 -18.08 -6.15 -1.40
N ALA A 222 -17.65 -5.62 -0.26
CA ALA A 222 -16.33 -5.88 0.30
C ALA A 222 -16.13 -7.38 0.58
N LEU A 223 -17.12 -8.05 1.17
CA LEU A 223 -17.08 -9.49 1.39
C LEU A 223 -16.97 -10.27 0.08
N GLU A 224 -17.71 -9.89 -0.96
CA GLU A 224 -17.62 -10.54 -2.29
C GLU A 224 -16.20 -10.50 -2.83
N GLU A 225 -15.61 -9.31 -2.77
CA GLU A 225 -14.27 -9.07 -3.26
C GLU A 225 -13.20 -9.83 -2.45
N LEU A 226 -13.36 -9.88 -1.13
CA LEU A 226 -12.48 -10.66 -0.26
C LEU A 226 -12.63 -12.17 -0.48
N VAL A 227 -13.83 -12.68 -0.75
CA VAL A 227 -14.05 -14.10 -1.11
C VAL A 227 -13.35 -14.43 -2.43
N LEU A 228 -13.50 -13.59 -3.46
CA LEU A 228 -12.76 -13.75 -4.72
C LEU A 228 -11.26 -13.86 -4.45
N TRP A 229 -10.76 -12.95 -3.61
CA TRP A 229 -9.35 -12.89 -3.27
C TRP A 229 -8.88 -14.16 -2.56
N GLU A 230 -9.57 -14.60 -1.51
CA GLU A 230 -9.27 -15.82 -0.75
C GLU A 230 -9.35 -17.10 -1.60
N LEU A 231 -10.29 -17.17 -2.55
CA LEU A 231 -10.40 -18.26 -3.53
C LEU A 231 -9.21 -18.27 -4.49
N ALA A 232 -8.86 -17.11 -5.05
CA ALA A 232 -7.74 -17.00 -5.99
C ALA A 232 -6.40 -17.36 -5.34
N LEU A 233 -6.18 -16.97 -4.08
CA LEU A 233 -4.99 -17.38 -3.32
C LEU A 233 -4.91 -18.90 -3.15
N ARG A 234 -6.02 -19.54 -2.80
CA ARG A 234 -6.07 -20.99 -2.59
C ARG A 234 -5.93 -21.75 -3.90
N SER A 235 -6.57 -21.27 -4.97
CA SER A 235 -6.41 -21.85 -6.31
C SER A 235 -4.97 -21.76 -6.78
N ARG A 236 -4.30 -20.62 -6.59
CA ARG A 236 -2.86 -20.46 -6.84
C ARG A 236 -2.02 -21.44 -6.02
N ARG A 237 -2.29 -21.59 -4.71
CA ARG A 237 -1.59 -22.58 -3.87
C ARG A 237 -1.83 -24.02 -4.35
N ALA A 238 -3.05 -24.37 -4.76
CA ALA A 238 -3.40 -25.69 -5.26
C ALA A 238 -2.70 -25.99 -6.60
N SER A 239 -2.68 -25.04 -7.52
CA SER A 239 -1.90 -25.14 -8.78
C SER A 239 -0.41 -25.36 -8.50
N GLU A 240 0.12 -24.69 -7.48
CA GLU A 240 1.52 -24.82 -7.06
C GLU A 240 1.83 -26.15 -6.36
N GLN A 241 0.85 -26.86 -5.77
CA GLN A 241 1.05 -28.20 -5.21
C GLN A 241 1.34 -29.27 -6.28
N GLY A 242 1.05 -28.99 -7.56
CA GLY A 242 1.47 -29.84 -8.68
C GLY A 242 2.95 -29.69 -9.05
N GLU A 243 3.66 -28.69 -8.50
CA GLU A 243 5.09 -28.51 -8.71
C GLU A 243 5.88 -29.40 -7.74
N THR A 244 6.99 -29.97 -8.22
CA THR A 244 7.92 -30.74 -7.38
C THR A 244 9.18 -29.93 -7.08
N ALA A 245 9.80 -30.19 -5.94
CA ALA A 245 11.08 -29.62 -5.52
C ALA A 245 11.98 -30.72 -4.92
N MET A 246 13.25 -30.38 -4.69
CA MET A 246 14.18 -31.28 -4.03
C MET A 246 14.00 -31.21 -2.51
N ALA A 247 13.75 -32.34 -1.87
CA ALA A 247 13.75 -32.40 -0.41
C ALA A 247 15.19 -32.41 0.14
N PHE A 248 15.44 -31.57 1.14
CA PHE A 248 16.73 -31.45 1.83
C PHE A 248 16.61 -31.87 3.30
N GLY A 249 17.35 -32.90 3.72
CA GLY A 249 17.29 -33.41 5.09
C GLY A 249 17.81 -32.43 6.15
N ILE A 250 17.19 -32.44 7.34
CA ILE A 250 17.54 -31.55 8.45
C ILE A 250 18.88 -31.96 9.10
N GLU A 251 19.04 -33.26 9.36
CA GLU A 251 20.20 -33.79 10.07
C GLU A 251 21.30 -34.26 9.10
N PRO A 252 22.60 -34.05 9.42
CA PRO A 252 23.14 -33.33 10.57
C PRO A 252 23.36 -31.82 10.30
N ALA A 253 22.93 -31.33 9.14
CA ALA A 253 23.32 -30.03 8.59
C ALA A 253 22.80 -28.86 9.44
N VAL A 254 21.53 -28.87 9.82
CA VAL A 254 20.88 -27.76 10.54
C VAL A 254 21.49 -27.57 11.93
N PRO A 255 21.59 -28.61 12.81
CA PRO A 255 22.21 -28.40 14.12
C PRO A 255 23.70 -28.03 14.04
N SER A 256 24.42 -28.55 13.04
CA SER A 256 25.84 -28.20 12.85
C SER A 256 26.00 -26.74 12.41
N ALA A 257 25.11 -26.26 11.53
CA ALA A 257 25.05 -24.85 11.15
C ALA A 257 24.74 -23.93 12.32
N CYS A 258 23.75 -24.28 13.14
CA CYS A 258 23.41 -23.52 14.34
C CYS A 258 24.59 -23.41 15.33
N ARG A 259 25.44 -24.45 15.45
CA ARG A 259 26.63 -24.44 16.32
C ARG A 259 27.83 -23.68 15.74
N ALA A 260 27.84 -23.39 14.44
CA ALA A 260 28.97 -22.71 13.79
C ALA A 260 28.96 -21.19 14.01
N PHE A 261 27.83 -20.61 14.42
CA PHE A 261 27.73 -19.19 14.70
C PHE A 261 28.54 -18.81 15.96
N PRO A 262 29.14 -17.61 16.02
CA PRO A 262 29.84 -17.12 17.20
C PRO A 262 28.89 -16.64 18.32
N PHE A 263 27.58 -16.89 18.18
CA PHE A 263 26.52 -16.49 19.10
C PHE A 263 25.44 -17.57 19.14
N GLU A 264 24.66 -17.61 20.21
CA GLU A 264 23.47 -18.46 20.28
C GLU A 264 22.28 -17.82 19.57
N LEU A 265 21.54 -18.63 18.81
CA LEU A 265 20.30 -18.19 18.21
C LEU A 265 19.25 -17.86 19.28
N THR A 266 18.39 -16.88 19.02
CA THR A 266 17.22 -16.62 19.87
C THR A 266 16.16 -17.72 19.70
N ALA A 267 15.19 -17.80 20.61
CA ALA A 267 14.05 -18.70 20.46
C ALA A 267 13.28 -18.44 19.15
N ALA A 268 13.04 -17.17 18.78
CA ALA A 268 12.36 -16.84 17.52
C ALA A 268 13.19 -17.23 16.29
N GLN A 269 14.52 -17.09 16.34
CA GLN A 269 15.40 -17.55 15.26
C GLN A 269 15.39 -19.08 15.14
N ARG A 270 15.39 -19.82 16.26
CA ARG A 270 15.28 -21.29 16.26
C ARG A 270 13.95 -21.75 15.65
N ASN A 271 12.83 -21.16 16.06
CA ASN A 271 11.52 -21.46 15.48
C ASN A 271 11.51 -21.19 13.97
N ALA A 272 12.08 -20.05 13.53
CA ALA A 272 12.19 -19.73 12.11
C ALA A 272 13.05 -20.76 11.35
N VAL A 273 14.16 -21.21 11.94
CA VAL A 273 15.02 -22.27 11.39
C VAL A 273 14.26 -23.61 11.30
N GLU A 274 13.52 -24.00 12.32
CA GLU A 274 12.74 -25.24 12.33
C GLU A 274 11.64 -25.23 11.26
N GLU A 275 10.88 -24.13 11.18
CA GLU A 275 9.80 -24.02 10.21
C GLU A 275 10.34 -24.00 8.75
N ILE A 276 11.40 -23.24 8.48
CA ILE A 276 12.04 -23.21 7.16
C ILE A 276 12.69 -24.57 6.84
N GLY A 277 13.39 -25.18 7.79
CA GLY A 277 14.05 -26.47 7.60
C GLY A 277 13.06 -27.61 7.36
N SER A 278 11.92 -27.59 8.05
CA SER A 278 10.80 -28.51 7.81
C SER A 278 10.21 -28.32 6.41
N ALA A 279 10.03 -27.08 5.96
CA ALA A 279 9.52 -26.79 4.62
C ALA A 279 10.51 -27.19 3.50
N LEU A 280 11.83 -27.00 3.71
CA LEU A 280 12.88 -27.48 2.80
C LEU A 280 12.99 -29.00 2.73
N SER A 281 12.45 -29.72 3.72
CA SER A 281 12.46 -31.19 3.75
C SER A 281 11.33 -31.83 2.93
N ARG A 282 10.46 -31.02 2.30
CA ARG A 282 9.31 -31.50 1.52
C ARG A 282 9.64 -31.54 0.04
N GLU A 283 8.97 -32.44 -0.69
CA GLU A 283 9.05 -32.51 -2.16
C GLU A 283 8.18 -31.45 -2.86
N THR A 284 7.52 -30.58 -2.11
CA THR A 284 6.80 -29.42 -2.64
C THR A 284 7.65 -28.15 -2.49
N PRO A 285 7.67 -27.24 -3.49
CA PRO A 285 8.47 -26.03 -3.40
C PRO A 285 8.08 -25.15 -2.21
N MET A 286 9.01 -24.93 -1.29
CA MET A 286 8.84 -23.94 -0.22
C MET A 286 8.77 -22.55 -0.85
N ARG A 287 7.80 -21.74 -0.42
CA ARG A 287 7.65 -20.34 -0.80
C ARG A 287 7.34 -19.53 0.44
N ARG A 288 8.36 -18.87 1.01
CA ARG A 288 8.24 -18.30 2.35
C ARG A 288 8.72 -16.86 2.41
N LEU A 289 8.01 -16.03 3.16
CA LEU A 289 8.43 -14.70 3.57
C LEU A 289 8.99 -14.79 4.99
N LEU A 290 10.29 -14.59 5.15
CA LEU A 290 10.95 -14.40 6.43
C LEU A 290 10.94 -12.91 6.78
N GLN A 291 10.07 -12.54 7.71
CA GLN A 291 9.94 -11.18 8.18
C GLN A 291 10.49 -11.06 9.60
N GLY A 292 11.16 -9.96 9.87
CA GLY A 292 11.52 -9.58 11.22
C GLY A 292 12.14 -8.20 11.24
N ASP A 293 12.26 -7.61 12.42
CA ASP A 293 12.80 -6.27 12.59
C ASP A 293 14.27 -6.15 12.06
N VAL A 294 14.71 -4.94 11.77
CA VAL A 294 16.09 -4.65 11.39
C VAL A 294 17.03 -5.16 12.48
N GLY A 295 18.01 -5.99 12.11
CA GLY A 295 18.97 -6.57 13.05
C GLY A 295 18.43 -7.75 13.88
N CYS A 296 17.29 -8.34 13.53
CA CYS A 296 16.79 -9.56 14.21
C CYS A 296 17.50 -10.86 13.80
N GLY A 297 18.50 -10.80 12.89
CA GLY A 297 19.30 -11.96 12.48
C GLY A 297 18.73 -12.80 11.34
N LYS A 298 17.92 -12.23 10.44
CA LYS A 298 17.39 -12.92 9.24
C LYS A 298 18.48 -13.62 8.41
N THR A 299 19.63 -12.97 8.22
CA THR A 299 20.77 -13.52 7.48
C THR A 299 21.34 -14.79 8.13
N ALA A 300 21.29 -14.93 9.46
CA ALA A 300 21.72 -16.15 10.13
C ALA A 300 20.78 -17.32 9.82
N VAL A 301 19.46 -17.09 9.87
CA VAL A 301 18.44 -18.08 9.49
C VAL A 301 18.60 -18.50 8.01
N ALA A 302 18.82 -17.53 7.11
CA ALA A 302 19.08 -17.79 5.70
C ALA A 302 20.34 -18.64 5.47
N LEU A 303 21.41 -18.42 6.24
CA LEU A 303 22.65 -19.19 6.12
C LEU A 303 22.47 -20.64 6.59
N VAL A 304 21.66 -20.89 7.62
CA VAL A 304 21.29 -22.25 8.04
C VAL A 304 20.55 -22.98 6.92
N ALA A 305 19.60 -22.31 6.25
CA ALA A 305 18.91 -22.85 5.07
C ALA A 305 19.89 -23.16 3.93
N CYS A 306 20.87 -22.28 3.67
CA CYS A 306 21.93 -22.54 2.67
C CYS A 306 22.74 -23.79 3.00
N ALA A 307 23.10 -23.99 4.28
CA ALA A 307 23.85 -25.16 4.73
C ALA A 307 23.06 -26.46 4.55
N GLN A 308 21.76 -26.45 4.84
CA GLN A 308 20.86 -27.59 4.61
C GLN A 308 20.79 -27.98 3.13
N VAL A 309 20.66 -26.98 2.24
CA VAL A 309 20.60 -27.19 0.78
C VAL A 309 21.95 -27.70 0.24
N ALA A 310 23.06 -27.12 0.70
CA ALA A 310 24.40 -27.54 0.32
C ALA A 310 24.71 -28.98 0.76
N ALA A 311 24.26 -29.40 1.96
CA ALA A 311 24.39 -30.77 2.43
C ALA A 311 23.65 -31.79 1.54
N GLY A 312 22.57 -31.36 0.87
CA GLY A 312 21.88 -32.16 -0.15
C GLY A 312 22.46 -32.06 -1.57
N GLY A 313 23.65 -31.45 -1.73
CA GLY A 313 24.34 -31.35 -3.02
C GLY A 313 23.70 -30.37 -4.01
N ALA A 314 22.97 -29.37 -3.51
CA ALA A 314 22.35 -28.32 -4.32
C ALA A 314 22.95 -26.95 -4.00
N GLN A 315 22.78 -26.03 -4.94
CA GLN A 315 23.32 -24.68 -4.91
C GLN A 315 22.24 -23.70 -4.46
N THR A 316 22.66 -22.62 -3.79
CA THR A 316 21.81 -21.51 -3.38
C THR A 316 22.20 -20.22 -4.10
N ALA A 317 21.21 -19.51 -4.62
CA ALA A 317 21.36 -18.15 -5.12
C ALA A 317 20.81 -17.16 -4.09
N PHE A 318 21.63 -16.22 -3.62
CA PHE A 318 21.23 -15.15 -2.71
C PHE A 318 21.26 -13.82 -3.47
N LEU A 319 20.09 -13.24 -3.70
CA LEU A 319 19.95 -11.95 -4.36
C LEU A 319 19.84 -10.80 -3.39
N ALA A 320 20.58 -9.73 -3.68
CA ALA A 320 20.58 -8.50 -2.91
C ALA A 320 20.25 -7.25 -3.76
N PRO A 321 19.69 -6.20 -3.13
CA PRO A 321 19.54 -4.81 -3.56
C PRO A 321 20.33 -4.29 -4.73
N THR A 322 21.60 -4.31 -4.43
CA THR A 322 22.60 -3.39 -4.90
C THR A 322 23.91 -4.11 -4.70
N GLU A 323 24.92 -3.68 -5.43
CA GLU A 323 26.25 -4.27 -5.31
C GLU A 323 26.79 -4.09 -3.90
N LEU A 324 26.52 -2.93 -3.27
CA LEU A 324 26.91 -2.64 -1.90
C LEU A 324 26.33 -3.67 -0.90
N LEU A 325 25.04 -4.01 -1.03
CA LEU A 325 24.43 -5.01 -0.16
C LEU A 325 24.94 -6.42 -0.46
N ALA A 326 25.16 -6.76 -1.74
CA ALA A 326 25.72 -8.06 -2.10
C ALA A 326 27.10 -8.26 -1.48
N ASP A 327 27.97 -7.24 -1.59
CA ASP A 327 29.31 -7.24 -0.98
C ASP A 327 29.22 -7.32 0.55
N GLN A 328 28.32 -6.55 1.17
CA GLN A 328 28.11 -6.60 2.62
C GLN A 328 27.65 -7.99 3.09
N HIS A 329 26.68 -8.61 2.42
CA HIS A 329 26.23 -9.95 2.75
C HIS A 329 27.38 -10.94 2.62
N ALA A 330 28.17 -10.85 1.55
CA ALA A 330 29.33 -11.70 1.36
C ALA A 330 30.34 -11.53 2.50
N GLU A 331 30.73 -10.31 2.85
CA GLU A 331 31.64 -10.01 3.97
C GLU A 331 31.11 -10.53 5.31
N THR A 332 29.80 -10.36 5.57
CA THR A 332 29.16 -10.79 6.82
C THR A 332 29.05 -12.32 6.91
N VAL A 333 28.75 -12.99 5.80
CA VAL A 333 28.45 -14.42 5.74
C VAL A 333 29.73 -15.25 5.62
N LEU A 334 30.76 -14.75 4.93
CA LEU A 334 31.99 -15.49 4.60
C LEU A 334 32.64 -16.18 5.82
N PRO A 335 32.85 -15.53 6.99
CA PRO A 335 33.48 -16.20 8.13
C PRO A 335 32.69 -17.38 8.69
N THR A 336 31.37 -17.38 8.51
CA THR A 336 30.51 -18.48 8.96
C THR A 336 30.35 -19.52 7.86
N ALA A 337 30.29 -19.11 6.59
CA ALA A 337 30.31 -20.00 5.44
C ALA A 337 31.59 -20.86 5.40
N ASP A 338 32.76 -20.26 5.66
CA ASP A 338 34.03 -20.97 5.73
C ASP A 338 34.07 -22.01 6.85
N ARG A 339 33.54 -21.66 8.05
CA ARG A 339 33.39 -22.61 9.17
C ARG A 339 32.45 -23.77 8.84
N LEU A 340 31.50 -23.55 7.93
CA LEU A 340 30.58 -24.56 7.43
C LEU A 340 31.12 -25.32 6.22
N GLY A 341 32.28 -24.95 5.70
CA GLY A 341 32.86 -25.54 4.49
C GLY A 341 32.10 -25.20 3.20
N LEU A 342 31.29 -24.13 3.20
CA LEU A 342 30.51 -23.70 2.04
C LEU A 342 31.38 -22.96 1.03
N ARG A 343 31.39 -23.42 -0.22
CA ARG A 343 32.13 -22.78 -1.32
C ARG A 343 31.31 -21.61 -1.84
N MET A 344 31.65 -20.40 -1.40
CA MET A 344 30.96 -19.16 -1.78
C MET A 344 31.64 -18.44 -2.96
N ALA A 345 30.85 -17.71 -3.75
CA ALA A 345 31.34 -16.63 -4.62
C ALA A 345 30.36 -15.43 -4.62
N VAL A 346 30.86 -14.28 -5.10
CA VAL A 346 30.05 -13.09 -5.35
C VAL A 346 29.89 -12.90 -6.86
N LEU A 347 28.70 -12.54 -7.33
CA LEU A 347 28.43 -12.19 -8.73
C LEU A 347 27.71 -10.84 -8.82
N THR A 348 28.48 -9.78 -9.05
CA THR A 348 27.99 -8.40 -9.26
C THR A 348 28.39 -7.86 -10.64
N GLY A 349 27.90 -6.67 -11.00
CA GLY A 349 28.30 -5.98 -12.23
C GLY A 349 29.72 -5.39 -12.18
N ALA A 350 30.29 -5.26 -10.99
CA ALA A 350 31.64 -4.75 -10.77
C ALA A 350 32.78 -5.73 -11.12
N LEU A 351 32.47 -7.02 -11.35
CA LEU A 351 33.50 -8.01 -11.67
C LEU A 351 34.09 -7.79 -13.07
N THR A 352 35.41 -8.00 -13.18
CA THR A 352 36.08 -8.07 -14.49
C THR A 352 35.56 -9.26 -15.31
N LYS A 353 35.76 -9.20 -16.63
CA LYS A 353 35.31 -10.27 -17.54
C LYS A 353 35.86 -11.64 -17.17
N ASP A 354 37.13 -11.71 -16.75
CA ASP A 354 37.78 -12.97 -16.39
C ASP A 354 37.30 -13.51 -15.04
N GLN A 355 37.12 -12.62 -14.04
CA GLN A 355 36.52 -13.00 -12.75
C GLN A 355 35.09 -13.51 -12.93
N ARG A 356 34.27 -12.80 -13.71
CA ARG A 356 32.90 -13.23 -14.03
C ARG A 356 32.90 -14.61 -14.67
N ARG A 357 33.74 -14.83 -15.69
CA ARG A 357 33.85 -16.12 -16.38
C ARG A 357 34.20 -17.25 -15.41
N SER A 358 35.19 -17.04 -14.53
CA SER A 358 35.58 -18.03 -13.52
C SER A 358 34.42 -18.40 -12.58
N VAL A 359 33.64 -17.41 -12.12
CA VAL A 359 32.46 -17.66 -11.27
C VAL A 359 31.38 -18.42 -12.02
N LEU A 360 31.10 -18.06 -13.28
CA LEU A 360 30.11 -18.74 -14.11
C LEU A 360 30.48 -20.20 -14.40
N ASP A 361 31.75 -20.48 -14.70
CA ASP A 361 32.24 -21.83 -14.94
C ASP A 361 32.07 -22.69 -13.67
N ARG A 362 32.48 -22.18 -12.50
CA ARG A 362 32.31 -22.88 -11.21
C ARG A 362 30.85 -23.09 -10.82
N LEU A 363 29.98 -22.14 -11.16
CA LEU A 363 28.53 -22.25 -10.96
C LEU A 363 27.95 -23.40 -11.80
N ALA A 364 28.31 -23.44 -13.09
CA ALA A 364 27.83 -24.44 -14.04
C ALA A 364 28.33 -25.86 -13.74
N THR A 365 29.47 -26.01 -13.06
CA THR A 365 30.01 -27.31 -12.65
C THR A 365 29.56 -27.75 -11.26
N GLY A 366 28.83 -26.93 -10.50
CA GLY A 366 28.46 -27.26 -9.11
C GLY A 366 29.61 -27.14 -8.11
N ALA A 367 30.67 -26.40 -8.46
CA ALA A 367 31.83 -26.16 -7.59
C ALA A 367 31.58 -25.05 -6.55
N LEU A 368 30.39 -24.45 -6.57
CA LEU A 368 29.93 -23.40 -5.66
C LEU A 368 28.63 -23.84 -5.00
N ASP A 369 28.55 -23.69 -3.68
CA ASP A 369 27.37 -24.04 -2.88
C ASP A 369 26.46 -22.82 -2.69
N LEU A 370 27.04 -21.63 -2.62
CA LEU A 370 26.33 -20.36 -2.39
C LEU A 370 26.90 -19.26 -3.28
N VAL A 371 26.04 -18.56 -4.01
CA VAL A 371 26.43 -17.33 -4.71
C VAL A 371 25.57 -16.16 -4.26
N VAL A 372 26.25 -15.11 -3.80
CA VAL A 372 25.63 -13.82 -3.44
C VAL A 372 25.76 -12.88 -4.63
N GLY A 373 24.69 -12.21 -5.04
CA GLY A 373 24.78 -11.33 -6.20
C GLY A 373 23.60 -10.40 -6.36
N THR A 374 23.67 -9.57 -7.39
CA THR A 374 22.59 -8.63 -7.75
C THR A 374 21.76 -9.20 -8.90
N HIS A 375 21.03 -8.34 -9.61
CA HIS A 375 20.40 -8.67 -10.89
C HIS A 375 21.36 -9.28 -11.92
N ALA A 376 22.69 -9.17 -11.73
CA ALA A 376 23.69 -9.89 -12.51
C ALA A 376 23.46 -11.42 -12.53
N LEU A 377 22.89 -12.00 -11.47
CA LEU A 377 22.50 -13.42 -11.39
C LEU A 377 21.33 -13.79 -12.32
N LEU A 378 20.59 -12.79 -12.84
CA LEU A 378 19.44 -12.96 -13.74
C LEU A 378 19.83 -12.91 -15.22
N SER A 379 21.12 -12.76 -15.50
CA SER A 379 21.62 -12.66 -16.87
C SER A 379 21.53 -14.04 -17.54
N GLY A 380 21.21 -14.07 -18.84
CA GLY A 380 20.97 -15.33 -19.57
C GLY A 380 22.20 -16.25 -19.73
N ASP A 381 23.40 -15.77 -19.37
CA ASP A 381 24.65 -16.53 -19.31
C ASP A 381 24.82 -17.32 -18.00
N VAL A 382 24.03 -17.03 -16.96
CA VAL A 382 24.11 -17.70 -15.66
C VAL A 382 23.46 -19.07 -15.74
N ARG A 383 24.23 -20.11 -15.40
CA ARG A 383 23.77 -21.50 -15.38
C ARG A 383 24.20 -22.16 -14.08
N PHE A 384 23.23 -22.68 -13.35
CA PHE A 384 23.47 -23.52 -12.16
C PHE A 384 23.52 -24.99 -12.58
N ALA A 385 24.38 -25.77 -11.94
CA ALA A 385 24.38 -27.22 -12.07
C ALA A 385 23.14 -27.83 -11.40
N ASN A 386 22.80 -27.36 -10.21
CA ASN A 386 21.68 -27.88 -9.43
C ASN A 386 21.13 -26.82 -8.45
N LEU A 387 20.28 -25.91 -8.91
CA LEU A 387 19.72 -24.83 -8.07
C LEU A 387 18.61 -25.37 -7.17
N GLY A 388 18.85 -25.39 -5.85
CA GLY A 388 17.90 -25.89 -4.84
C GLY A 388 17.13 -24.78 -4.12
N LEU A 389 17.75 -23.62 -3.90
CA LEU A 389 17.17 -22.52 -3.14
C LEU A 389 17.50 -21.16 -3.76
N VAL A 390 16.51 -20.29 -3.79
CA VAL A 390 16.65 -18.87 -4.11
C VAL A 390 16.26 -18.06 -2.89
N ILE A 391 17.18 -17.23 -2.43
CA ILE A 391 16.98 -16.27 -1.35
C ILE A 391 16.94 -14.87 -1.98
N VAL A 392 15.97 -14.06 -1.60
CA VAL A 392 15.87 -12.66 -2.03
C VAL A 392 15.81 -11.80 -0.78
N ASP A 393 16.85 -11.00 -0.53
CA ASP A 393 16.81 -9.97 0.51
C ASP A 393 16.28 -8.66 -0.08
N GLU A 394 15.59 -7.87 0.75
CA GLU A 394 14.91 -6.58 0.53
C GLU A 394 14.48 -6.25 -0.92
N GLN A 395 13.19 -5.94 -1.08
CA GLN A 395 12.46 -5.75 -2.35
C GLN A 395 13.29 -5.45 -3.61
N HIS A 396 13.62 -6.52 -4.34
CA HIS A 396 13.57 -6.49 -5.79
C HIS A 396 12.20 -7.01 -6.24
N ARG A 397 11.63 -6.35 -7.26
CA ARG A 397 10.30 -6.66 -7.81
C ARG A 397 10.16 -8.16 -8.10
N PHE A 398 9.00 -8.73 -7.76
CA PHE A 398 8.69 -10.16 -7.82
C PHE A 398 9.07 -10.90 -9.12
N GLY A 399 9.14 -10.21 -10.27
CA GLY A 399 9.58 -10.79 -11.56
C GLY A 399 11.01 -11.36 -11.54
N VAL A 400 11.81 -10.99 -10.54
CA VAL A 400 13.20 -11.44 -10.35
C VAL A 400 13.30 -12.93 -9.96
N ALA A 401 12.44 -13.41 -9.07
CA ALA A 401 12.43 -14.83 -8.66
C ALA A 401 12.01 -15.74 -9.83
N GLN A 402 11.11 -15.27 -10.69
CA GLN A 402 10.63 -16.01 -11.86
C GLN A 402 11.72 -16.18 -12.93
N ARG A 403 12.57 -15.16 -13.13
CA ARG A 403 13.71 -15.28 -14.07
C ARG A 403 14.77 -16.29 -13.61
N LEU A 404 15.04 -16.40 -12.31
CA LEU A 404 15.91 -17.47 -11.76
C LEU A 404 15.27 -18.85 -11.89
N ARG A 405 13.93 -18.92 -11.71
CA ARG A 405 13.15 -20.14 -11.94
C ARG A 405 13.18 -20.60 -13.41
N LEU A 406 13.27 -19.67 -14.36
CA LEU A 406 13.41 -19.97 -15.80
C LEU A 406 14.83 -20.41 -16.19
N GLY A 407 15.85 -19.99 -15.44
CA GLY A 407 17.25 -20.38 -15.65
C GLY A 407 17.61 -21.78 -15.15
N ALA A 408 16.82 -22.36 -14.26
CA ALA A 408 17.01 -23.72 -13.75
C ALA A 408 16.60 -24.76 -14.82
N ARG A 409 17.57 -25.28 -15.57
CA ARG A 409 17.33 -26.41 -16.48
C ARG A 409 17.26 -27.71 -15.68
N GLY A 410 16.06 -28.27 -15.58
CA GLY A 410 15.80 -29.63 -15.12
C GLY A 410 14.32 -29.98 -15.37
N PRO A 411 13.98 -31.23 -15.74
CA PRO A 411 12.59 -31.61 -15.98
C PRO A 411 11.80 -31.57 -14.66
N GLY A 412 10.80 -30.69 -14.57
CA GLY A 412 9.72 -30.75 -13.59
C GLY A 412 10.01 -30.27 -12.15
N ARG A 413 11.25 -29.92 -11.78
CA ARG A 413 11.61 -29.49 -10.41
C ARG A 413 11.85 -27.99 -10.30
N ARG A 414 11.27 -27.35 -9.29
CA ARG A 414 11.41 -25.93 -8.97
C ARG A 414 12.31 -25.74 -7.74
N PRO A 415 13.15 -24.69 -7.70
CA PRO A 415 13.87 -24.36 -6.48
C PRO A 415 12.91 -23.82 -5.41
N HIS A 416 13.26 -24.03 -4.15
CA HIS A 416 12.64 -23.38 -3.01
C HIS A 416 12.89 -21.86 -3.08
N LEU A 417 11.97 -21.06 -2.55
CA LEU A 417 12.03 -19.61 -2.52
C LEU A 417 11.88 -19.09 -1.08
N LEU A 418 12.88 -18.33 -0.63
CA LEU A 418 12.87 -17.60 0.63
C LEU A 418 13.02 -16.10 0.35
N VAL A 419 11.99 -15.32 0.65
CA VAL A 419 12.02 -13.86 0.57
C VAL A 419 12.25 -13.31 1.96
N MET A 420 13.14 -12.33 2.11
CA MET A 420 13.42 -11.66 3.37
C MET A 420 13.03 -10.19 3.29
N THR A 421 12.47 -9.66 4.37
CA THR A 421 12.22 -8.22 4.50
C THR A 421 12.55 -7.73 5.90
N ALA A 422 13.14 -6.55 6.00
CA ALA A 422 13.42 -5.89 7.26
C ALA A 422 12.38 -4.86 7.67
N THR A 423 11.42 -4.52 6.79
CA THR A 423 10.20 -3.81 7.21
C THR A 423 9.22 -4.82 7.76
N PRO A 424 8.88 -4.77 9.06
CA PRO A 424 7.76 -5.55 9.54
C PRO A 424 6.50 -5.02 8.87
N ILE A 425 5.71 -5.91 8.28
CA ILE A 425 4.40 -5.64 7.71
C ILE A 425 3.38 -6.37 8.60
N PRO A 426 2.22 -5.78 8.92
CA PRO A 426 1.17 -6.50 9.65
C PRO A 426 0.84 -7.81 8.93
N ARG A 427 0.65 -8.91 9.67
CA ARG A 427 0.41 -10.25 9.07
C ARG A 427 -0.72 -10.22 8.02
N SER A 428 -1.78 -9.48 8.31
CA SER A 428 -2.92 -9.25 7.42
C SER A 428 -2.50 -8.66 6.06
N LEU A 429 -1.60 -7.67 6.09
CA LEU A 429 -1.08 -7.00 4.91
C LEU A 429 0.02 -7.82 4.22
N ALA A 430 0.83 -8.57 4.97
CA ALA A 430 1.85 -9.45 4.41
C ALA A 430 1.22 -10.57 3.56
N LEU A 431 0.11 -11.16 4.02
CA LEU A 431 -0.67 -12.14 3.26
C LEU A 431 -1.25 -11.56 1.96
N VAL A 432 -1.51 -10.25 1.96
CA VAL A 432 -2.04 -9.52 0.80
C VAL A 432 -0.94 -9.20 -0.21
N LEU A 433 0.17 -8.65 0.26
CA LEU A 433 1.27 -8.18 -0.59
C LEU A 433 2.14 -9.30 -1.14
N TYR A 434 2.22 -10.38 -0.39
CA TYR A 434 3.02 -11.55 -0.73
C TYR A 434 2.15 -12.78 -0.89
N ALA A 435 0.94 -12.57 -1.44
CA ALA A 435 0.00 -13.59 -1.89
C ALA A 435 0.71 -14.83 -2.44
N GLY A 436 0.55 -15.98 -1.76
CA GLY A 436 1.19 -17.26 -2.13
C GLY A 436 2.50 -17.57 -1.40
N LEU A 437 3.00 -16.69 -0.53
CA LEU A 437 4.08 -16.99 0.42
C LEU A 437 3.53 -17.36 1.81
N GLU A 438 4.08 -18.39 2.42
CA GLU A 438 3.89 -18.66 3.85
C GLU A 438 4.72 -17.67 4.69
N LEU A 439 4.19 -17.22 5.84
CA LEU A 439 4.88 -16.24 6.68
C LEU A 439 5.70 -16.93 7.79
N THR A 440 6.97 -16.55 7.91
CA THR A 440 7.84 -16.81 9.06
C THR A 440 8.10 -15.49 9.77
N THR A 441 7.98 -15.44 11.09
CA THR A 441 8.20 -14.20 11.85
C THR A 441 9.34 -14.37 12.85
N ILE A 442 10.28 -13.42 12.88
CA ILE A 442 11.24 -13.24 13.97
C ILE A 442 10.82 -11.99 14.75
N ASP A 443 10.17 -12.21 15.89
CA ASP A 443 9.55 -11.19 16.73
C ASP A 443 10.43 -10.72 17.91
N SER A 444 11.61 -11.33 18.09
CA SER A 444 12.56 -10.95 19.13
C SER A 444 13.87 -10.42 18.56
N LYS A 445 14.44 -9.42 19.25
CA LYS A 445 15.78 -8.91 18.97
C LYS A 445 16.83 -9.78 19.71
N PRO A 446 18.06 -9.88 19.20
CA PRO A 446 19.15 -10.56 19.91
C PRO A 446 19.37 -9.97 21.31
N PRO A 447 19.74 -10.79 22.31
CA PRO A 447 20.03 -10.31 23.67
C PRO A 447 21.20 -9.31 23.66
N GLY A 448 21.13 -8.31 24.54
CA GLY A 448 22.17 -7.27 24.67
C GLY A 448 21.98 -6.02 23.80
N ARG A 449 20.92 -5.96 22.99
CA ARG A 449 20.59 -4.75 22.21
C ARG A 449 19.93 -3.69 23.08
N ILE A 450 20.54 -2.51 23.17
CA ILE A 450 19.98 -1.35 23.87
C ILE A 450 19.07 -0.57 22.90
N PRO A 451 17.79 -0.30 23.24
CA PRO A 451 16.91 0.51 22.40
C PRO A 451 17.46 1.91 22.15
N CYS A 452 17.33 2.39 20.91
CA CYS A 452 17.76 3.73 20.51
C CYS A 452 16.85 4.79 21.15
N THR A 453 17.43 5.79 21.83
CA THR A 453 16.67 6.91 22.36
C THR A 453 16.23 7.83 21.22
N THR A 454 14.93 7.92 20.96
CA THR A 454 14.41 8.70 19.82
C THR A 454 13.77 10.00 20.30
N LYS A 455 14.17 11.14 19.71
CA LYS A 455 13.67 12.47 20.10
C LYS A 455 13.29 13.31 18.88
N MET A 456 12.12 13.96 18.96
CA MET A 456 11.70 14.99 18.01
C MET A 456 12.29 16.35 18.42
N THR A 457 12.92 17.05 17.47
CA THR A 457 13.52 18.37 17.70
C THR A 457 13.14 19.34 16.58
N PRO A 458 12.56 20.52 16.85
CA PRO A 458 12.34 21.51 15.81
C PRO A 458 13.66 21.94 15.17
N ARG A 459 13.70 22.15 13.84
CA ARG A 459 14.92 22.60 13.15
C ARG A 459 15.47 23.93 13.69
N SER A 460 14.62 24.78 14.28
CA SER A 460 15.04 26.01 14.96
C SER A 460 15.97 25.75 16.15
N ASN A 461 15.99 24.54 16.73
CA ASN A 461 16.88 24.16 17.82
C ASN A 461 18.15 23.44 17.31
N ARG A 462 18.73 23.93 16.21
CA ARG A 462 19.90 23.33 15.55
C ARG A 462 21.12 23.18 16.45
N ALA A 463 21.39 24.17 17.30
CA ALA A 463 22.50 24.14 18.24
C ALA A 463 22.44 22.95 19.22
N SER A 464 21.25 22.48 19.57
CA SER A 464 21.08 21.29 20.42
C SER A 464 21.39 19.99 19.69
N VAL A 465 21.18 19.95 18.36
CA VAL A 465 21.53 18.80 17.51
C VAL A 465 23.04 18.71 17.36
N LEU A 466 23.70 19.82 17.02
CA LEU A 466 25.16 19.89 16.89
C LEU A 466 25.88 19.47 18.17
N ARG A 467 25.43 19.94 19.34
CA ARG A 467 25.98 19.52 20.64
C ARG A 467 25.81 18.03 20.95
N GLN A 468 24.74 17.39 20.43
CA GLN A 468 24.56 15.95 20.61
C GLN A 468 25.51 15.15 19.71
N ILE A 469 25.76 15.64 18.50
CA ILE A 469 26.77 15.08 17.60
C ILE A 469 28.17 15.23 18.23
N GLU A 470 28.54 16.41 18.73
CA GLU A 470 29.83 16.64 19.42
C GLU A 470 30.07 15.61 20.53
N ARG A 471 29.11 15.45 21.44
CA ARG A 471 29.20 14.49 22.56
C ARG A 471 29.34 13.04 22.09
N ALA A 472 28.69 12.70 20.98
CA ALA A 472 28.79 11.36 20.41
C ALA A 472 30.21 11.10 19.88
N ILE A 473 30.79 12.11 19.23
CA ILE A 473 32.15 12.02 18.69
C ILE A 473 33.22 12.06 19.80
N GLU A 474 33.03 12.85 20.86
CA GLU A 474 33.88 12.84 22.06
C GLU A 474 33.90 11.47 22.77
N ALA A 475 32.88 10.66 22.55
CA ALA A 475 32.77 9.29 23.06
C ALA A 475 33.21 8.22 22.02
N ASP A 476 34.07 8.59 21.07
CA ASP A 476 34.58 7.76 19.96
C ASP A 476 33.47 7.17 19.06
N GLY A 477 32.34 7.86 18.99
CA GLY A 477 31.20 7.53 18.13
C GLY A 477 31.21 8.25 16.79
N GLY A 478 30.31 7.84 15.91
CA GLY A 478 30.06 8.46 14.61
C GLY A 478 28.60 8.87 14.41
N ALA A 479 28.41 9.92 13.60
CA ALA A 479 27.10 10.50 13.30
C ALA A 479 26.66 10.27 11.85
N PHE A 480 25.48 9.72 11.66
CA PHE A 480 24.77 9.77 10.39
C PHE A 480 23.85 10.99 10.34
N VAL A 481 23.88 11.73 9.24
CA VAL A 481 22.96 12.85 8.98
C VAL A 481 22.26 12.62 7.64
N VAL A 482 20.95 12.37 7.68
CA VAL A 482 20.16 11.99 6.51
C VAL A 482 19.29 13.16 6.07
N CYS A 483 19.41 13.54 4.80
CA CYS A 483 18.66 14.61 4.15
C CYS A 483 17.64 14.05 3.15
N PRO A 484 16.49 14.73 2.95
CA PRO A 484 15.46 14.30 2.00
C PRO A 484 15.89 14.51 0.54
N ALA A 485 16.83 15.41 0.26
CA ALA A 485 17.29 15.72 -1.09
C ALA A 485 18.82 15.79 -1.18
N ILE A 486 19.35 15.71 -2.41
CA ILE A 486 20.79 15.91 -2.67
C ILE A 486 21.12 17.40 -2.72
N ALA A 487 20.37 18.15 -3.52
CA ALA A 487 20.51 19.59 -3.67
C ALA A 487 19.39 20.30 -2.89
N SER A 488 19.74 21.40 -2.24
CA SER A 488 18.80 22.21 -1.47
C SER A 488 17.84 22.99 -2.36
N SER A 489 16.60 23.18 -1.89
CA SER A 489 15.58 24.03 -2.52
C SER A 489 14.85 24.85 -1.45
N ASP A 490 13.95 25.74 -1.87
CA ASP A 490 13.12 26.54 -0.95
C ASP A 490 12.30 25.67 0.03
N GLU A 491 12.01 24.42 -0.35
CA GLU A 491 11.19 23.50 0.45
C GLU A 491 11.97 22.35 1.09
N LEU A 492 13.11 21.95 0.51
CA LEU A 492 13.86 20.75 0.89
C LEU A 492 15.30 21.07 1.28
N VAL A 493 15.72 20.47 2.39
CA VAL A 493 17.12 20.48 2.84
C VAL A 493 17.92 19.47 2.04
N GLY A 494 19.01 19.93 1.45
CA GLY A 494 19.93 19.10 0.68
C GLY A 494 21.13 18.60 1.50
N VAL A 495 21.78 17.57 0.95
CA VAL A 495 23.10 17.12 1.40
C VAL A 495 24.13 18.23 1.23
N ASP A 496 24.07 19.00 0.14
CA ASP A 496 24.98 20.13 -0.13
C ASP A 496 25.05 21.15 1.02
N GLN A 497 23.91 21.71 1.43
CA GLN A 497 23.83 22.70 2.52
C GLN A 497 24.22 22.08 3.86
N THR A 498 23.75 20.87 4.14
CA THR A 498 24.03 20.20 5.41
C THR A 498 25.50 19.82 5.52
N LEU A 499 26.13 19.43 4.41
CA LEU A 499 27.55 19.11 4.34
C LEU A 499 28.39 20.35 4.63
N GLU A 500 28.10 21.49 4.01
CA GLU A 500 28.80 22.76 4.29
C GLU A 500 28.65 23.19 5.76
N GLU A 501 27.45 23.05 6.32
CA GLU A 501 27.20 23.36 7.73
C GLU A 501 28.02 22.47 8.67
N MET A 502 28.01 21.15 8.43
CA MET A 502 28.75 20.18 9.23
C MET A 502 30.26 20.41 9.10
N LYS A 503 30.76 20.68 7.90
CA LYS A 503 32.17 21.00 7.64
C LYS A 503 32.62 22.26 8.37
N LYS A 504 31.79 23.32 8.35
CA LYS A 504 32.07 24.56 9.08
C LYS A 504 32.17 24.34 10.59
N HIS A 505 31.38 23.42 11.14
CA HIS A 505 31.28 23.17 12.58
C HIS A 505 32.32 22.15 13.08
N PHE A 506 32.50 21.03 12.37
CA PHE A 506 33.36 19.92 12.77
C PHE A 506 34.72 19.89 12.07
N GLY A 507 34.87 20.61 10.96
CA GLY A 507 36.07 20.64 10.11
C GLY A 507 35.99 19.69 8.91
N ASP A 508 36.56 20.11 7.78
CA ASP A 508 36.46 19.41 6.50
C ASP A 508 36.94 17.94 6.55
N ALA A 509 38.03 17.68 7.28
CA ALA A 509 38.65 16.37 7.37
C ALA A 509 37.79 15.33 8.10
N ARG A 510 36.78 15.75 8.87
CA ARG A 510 35.96 14.86 9.72
C ARG A 510 34.58 14.58 9.15
N VAL A 511 34.24 15.19 8.00
CA VAL A 511 32.88 15.14 7.43
C VAL A 511 32.93 14.62 5.99
N GLY A 512 32.23 13.52 5.75
CA GLY A 512 32.05 12.94 4.42
C GLY A 512 30.62 13.04 3.92
N GLU A 513 30.43 12.70 2.64
CA GLU A 513 29.11 12.62 2.01
C GLU A 513 28.84 11.26 1.34
N VAL A 514 27.57 10.88 1.26
CA VAL A 514 27.12 9.69 0.51
C VAL A 514 25.73 9.88 -0.09
N HIS A 515 25.64 9.89 -1.43
CA HIS A 515 24.38 10.00 -2.14
C HIS A 515 24.43 9.38 -3.55
N GLY A 516 23.27 9.19 -4.17
CA GLY A 516 23.14 8.46 -5.45
C GLY A 516 23.91 9.05 -6.64
N ARG A 517 24.22 10.36 -6.64
CA ARG A 517 25.03 11.00 -7.70
C ARG A 517 26.53 10.72 -7.61
N LEU A 518 27.05 10.22 -6.49
CA LEU A 518 28.47 9.90 -6.37
C LEU A 518 28.78 8.62 -7.17
N PRO A 519 29.95 8.52 -7.83
CA PRO A 519 30.43 7.26 -8.38
C PRO A 519 30.47 6.14 -7.32
N GLY A 520 30.28 4.88 -7.74
CA GLY A 520 30.24 3.74 -6.82
C GLY A 520 31.48 3.61 -5.94
N ASP A 521 32.66 3.81 -6.52
CA ASP A 521 33.95 3.76 -5.84
C ASP A 521 34.07 4.85 -4.77
N ALA A 522 33.61 6.06 -5.08
CA ALA A 522 33.61 7.19 -4.15
C ALA A 522 32.66 6.96 -2.97
N ARG A 523 31.48 6.38 -3.21
CA ARG A 523 30.56 5.98 -2.13
C ARG A 523 31.20 4.95 -1.21
N ARG A 524 31.83 3.90 -1.77
CA ARG A 524 32.51 2.87 -0.98
C ARG A 524 33.66 3.43 -0.17
N ALA A 525 34.46 4.33 -0.76
CA ALA A 525 35.56 5.00 -0.06
C ALA A 525 35.05 5.84 1.13
N SER A 526 34.00 6.64 0.92
CA SER A 526 33.38 7.46 1.98
C SER A 526 32.79 6.60 3.11
N MET A 527 32.08 5.52 2.76
CA MET A 527 31.57 4.57 3.77
C MET A 527 32.68 3.89 4.57
N ARG A 528 33.79 3.50 3.92
CA ARG A 528 34.95 2.88 4.57
C ARG A 528 35.65 3.86 5.50
N ALA A 529 35.94 5.08 5.03
CA ALA A 529 36.50 6.14 5.86
C ALA A 529 35.66 6.39 7.12
N PHE A 530 34.33 6.35 7.01
CA PHE A 530 33.44 6.49 8.17
C PHE A 530 33.46 5.26 9.09
N ALA A 531 33.54 4.05 8.53
CA ALA A 531 33.61 2.81 9.32
C ALA A 531 34.95 2.66 10.06
N ASP A 532 36.05 3.04 9.41
CA ASP A 532 37.42 2.96 9.94
C ASP A 532 37.74 4.13 10.90
N GLY A 533 36.89 5.16 10.89
CA GLY A 533 36.98 6.29 11.79
C GLY A 533 37.87 7.44 11.34
N GLU A 534 38.19 7.49 10.05
CA GLU A 534 38.84 8.61 9.40
C GLU A 534 37.91 9.84 9.32
N ILE A 535 36.59 9.61 9.21
CA ILE A 535 35.56 10.66 9.29
C ILE A 535 34.51 10.35 10.36
N ASP A 536 34.06 11.38 11.07
CA ASP A 536 33.17 11.29 12.23
C ASP A 536 31.70 11.59 11.91
N VAL A 537 31.45 12.33 10.84
CA VAL A 537 30.10 12.68 10.39
C VAL A 537 29.93 12.27 8.94
N LEU A 538 28.88 11.51 8.64
CA LEU A 538 28.53 11.13 7.28
C LEU A 538 27.16 11.69 6.91
N VAL A 539 27.16 12.63 5.97
CA VAL A 539 25.95 13.30 5.48
C VAL A 539 25.47 12.60 4.20
N GLY A 540 24.20 12.23 4.12
CA GLY A 540 23.71 11.51 2.95
C GLY A 540 22.21 11.61 2.76
N THR A 541 21.72 10.89 1.76
CA THR A 541 20.27 10.71 1.54
C THR A 541 19.81 9.34 2.03
N THR A 542 18.62 8.90 1.60
CA THR A 542 18.11 7.54 1.79
C THR A 542 19.02 6.43 1.25
N VAL A 543 20.13 6.74 0.57
CA VAL A 543 21.16 5.73 0.31
C VAL A 543 21.68 5.10 1.61
N LEU A 544 21.65 5.81 2.73
CA LEU A 544 21.96 5.30 4.07
C LEU A 544 20.90 4.33 4.64
N GLU A 545 19.70 4.31 4.07
CA GLU A 545 18.64 3.33 4.39
C GLU A 545 19.12 1.90 4.08
N VAL A 546 19.98 1.77 3.07
CA VAL A 546 20.39 0.51 2.47
C VAL A 546 21.82 0.14 2.89
N GLY A 547 21.92 -0.85 3.78
CA GLY A 547 23.01 -1.83 3.72
C GLY A 547 24.40 -1.44 4.20
N VAL A 548 24.57 -0.60 5.23
CA VAL A 548 25.85 -0.57 5.94
C VAL A 548 25.64 -0.73 7.44
N ASP A 549 26.40 -1.65 8.02
CA ASP A 549 26.55 -1.89 9.45
C ASP A 549 27.83 -1.15 9.88
N VAL A 550 27.68 -0.08 10.65
CA VAL A 550 28.82 0.67 11.19
C VAL A 550 28.73 0.62 12.71
N PRO A 551 29.52 -0.24 13.39
CA PRO A 551 29.44 -0.42 14.84
C PRO A 551 29.63 0.87 15.64
N ARG A 552 30.50 1.78 15.18
CA ARG A 552 30.77 3.08 15.83
C ARG A 552 29.63 4.10 15.69
N ALA A 553 28.67 3.87 14.79
CA ALA A 553 27.59 4.81 14.56
C ALA A 553 26.55 4.76 15.69
N ASN A 554 26.55 5.78 16.54
CA ASN A 554 25.71 5.85 17.74
C ASN A 554 24.74 7.03 17.72
N ILE A 555 24.83 7.96 16.75
CA ILE A 555 23.85 9.02 16.57
C ILE A 555 23.32 9.08 15.13
N MET A 556 21.99 9.10 15.00
CA MET A 556 21.26 9.27 13.74
C MET A 556 20.54 10.60 13.78
N VAL A 557 20.75 11.46 12.79
CA VAL A 557 20.01 12.72 12.62
C VAL A 557 19.28 12.68 11.30
N ILE A 558 17.97 12.90 11.31
CA ILE A 558 17.14 12.94 10.11
C ILE A 558 16.62 14.35 9.92
N GLU A 559 17.05 15.01 8.85
CA GLU A 559 16.59 16.34 8.43
C GLU A 559 15.18 16.25 7.83
N GLN A 560 14.28 17.13 8.27
CA GLN A 560 12.87 17.15 7.81
C GLN A 560 12.21 15.75 7.84
N ALA A 561 12.29 15.08 9.00
CA ALA A 561 11.81 13.72 9.21
C ALA A 561 10.32 13.52 8.82
N GLU A 562 9.50 14.58 8.88
CA GLU A 562 8.10 14.58 8.44
C GLU A 562 7.91 14.24 6.95
N ARG A 563 8.97 14.38 6.13
CA ARG A 563 8.97 14.04 4.70
C ARG A 563 9.17 12.55 4.42
N PHE A 564 9.51 11.75 5.43
CA PHE A 564 9.84 10.34 5.27
C PHE A 564 8.70 9.39 5.64
N GLY A 565 8.79 8.18 5.08
CA GLY A 565 8.03 6.98 5.47
C GLY A 565 8.20 6.62 6.95
N LEU A 566 7.18 6.13 7.66
CA LEU A 566 7.41 5.60 9.02
C LEU A 566 8.34 4.38 8.98
N ALA A 567 8.14 3.51 7.99
CA ALA A 567 9.03 2.37 7.73
C ALA A 567 10.47 2.82 7.42
N GLN A 568 10.64 3.86 6.59
CA GLN A 568 11.97 4.41 6.26
C GLN A 568 12.65 5.00 7.51
N LEU A 569 11.91 5.78 8.30
CA LEU A 569 12.41 6.35 9.55
C LEU A 569 12.85 5.24 10.53
N HIS A 570 12.07 4.16 10.62
CA HIS A 570 12.39 2.98 11.43
C HIS A 570 13.65 2.27 10.94
N GLN A 571 13.80 2.08 9.63
CA GLN A 571 15.01 1.48 9.05
C GLN A 571 16.25 2.36 9.31
N LEU A 572 16.14 3.67 9.12
CA LEU A 572 17.22 4.63 9.41
C LEU A 572 17.57 4.63 10.90
N ARG A 573 16.59 4.64 11.80
CA ARG A 573 16.81 4.51 13.26
C ARG A 573 17.55 3.21 13.59
N GLY A 574 17.19 2.11 12.92
CA GLY A 574 17.83 0.81 13.10
C GLY A 574 19.30 0.72 12.65
N ARG A 575 19.83 1.76 11.99
CA ARG A 575 21.25 1.81 11.57
C ARG A 575 22.22 2.17 12.70
N VAL A 576 21.74 2.73 13.82
CA VAL A 576 22.56 3.12 14.97
C VAL A 576 22.32 2.24 16.19
N GLY A 577 23.29 2.19 17.11
CA GLY A 577 23.17 1.43 18.37
C GLY A 577 23.50 -0.05 18.23
N ARG A 578 24.62 -0.34 17.57
CA ARG A 578 25.17 -1.68 17.44
C ARG A 578 26.26 -1.91 18.51
N ALA A 579 26.67 -3.16 18.72
CA ALA A 579 27.68 -3.55 19.72
C ALA A 579 27.40 -3.14 21.18
N GLY A 580 26.13 -2.99 21.58
CA GLY A 580 25.77 -2.70 22.97
C GLY A 580 26.03 -1.26 23.42
N GLN A 581 26.36 -0.35 22.49
CA GLN A 581 26.51 1.07 22.79
C GLN A 581 25.14 1.77 22.88
N ARG A 582 25.03 2.80 23.73
CA ARG A 582 23.85 3.68 23.75
C ARG A 582 23.80 4.49 22.46
N SER A 583 22.62 4.56 21.85
CA SER A 583 22.40 5.36 20.65
C SER A 583 21.24 6.33 20.77
N ALA A 584 21.28 7.36 19.93
CA ALA A 584 20.24 8.38 19.82
C ALA A 584 19.80 8.58 18.36
N CYS A 585 18.50 8.77 18.16
CA CYS A 585 17.91 9.16 16.87
C CYS A 585 17.18 10.48 17.03
N ILE A 586 17.65 11.52 16.34
CA ILE A 586 17.12 12.87 16.38
C ILE A 586 16.31 13.12 15.11
N LEU A 587 15.01 13.22 15.26
CA LEU A 587 14.07 13.54 14.20
C LEU A 587 13.90 15.06 14.15
N THR A 588 14.54 15.72 13.19
CA THR A 588 14.36 17.17 13.03
C THR A 588 13.18 17.47 12.13
N PHE A 589 12.40 18.52 12.42
CA PHE A 589 11.20 18.85 11.65
C PHE A 589 10.98 20.35 11.46
N GLY A 590 10.35 20.72 10.34
CA GLY A 590 9.90 22.07 10.05
C GLY A 590 8.56 22.42 10.71
N ARG A 591 8.25 23.72 10.84
CA ARG A 591 6.91 24.20 11.25
C ARG A 591 6.26 24.97 10.08
N PRO A 592 4.94 24.84 9.86
CA PRO A 592 3.98 24.02 10.62
C PRO A 592 4.10 22.51 10.29
N LEU A 593 3.77 21.67 11.27
CA LEU A 593 3.73 20.21 11.13
C LEU A 593 2.27 19.76 10.97
N SER A 594 1.97 18.90 10.00
CA SER A 594 0.63 18.34 9.83
C SER A 594 0.29 17.36 10.96
N GLU A 595 -1.00 17.15 11.24
CA GLU A 595 -1.45 16.15 12.25
C GLU A 595 -0.92 14.75 11.93
N GLU A 596 -1.00 14.32 10.66
CA GLU A 596 -0.44 13.03 10.20
C GLU A 596 1.08 12.95 10.38
N GLY A 597 1.81 14.03 10.06
CA GLY A 597 3.26 14.10 10.21
C GLY A 597 3.67 14.03 11.68
N GLU A 598 2.94 14.72 12.55
CA GLU A 598 3.16 14.68 13.99
C GLU A 598 2.87 13.30 14.59
N ALA A 599 1.73 12.69 14.25
CA ALA A 599 1.38 11.35 14.70
C ALA A 599 2.45 10.32 14.32
N ARG A 600 2.99 10.42 13.09
CA ARG A 600 4.05 9.54 12.59
C ARG A 600 5.35 9.68 13.40
N LEU A 601 5.81 10.91 13.60
CA LEU A 601 7.06 11.14 14.34
C LEU A 601 6.91 10.76 15.82
N ARG A 602 5.75 10.99 16.43
CA ARG A 602 5.46 10.55 17.81
C ARG A 602 5.45 9.04 17.93
N ALA A 603 4.84 8.32 16.98
CA ALA A 603 4.86 6.86 16.99
C ALA A 603 6.29 6.29 17.03
N LEU A 604 7.22 6.87 16.26
CA LEU A 604 8.63 6.47 16.29
C LEU A 604 9.34 6.79 17.62
N CYS A 605 8.89 7.79 18.37
CA CYS A 605 9.39 8.09 19.71
C CYS A 605 8.84 7.15 20.79
N GLU A 606 7.61 6.64 20.62
CA GLU A 606 6.91 5.83 21.63
C GLU A 606 7.37 4.37 21.66
N THR A 607 7.74 3.80 20.51
CA THR A 607 8.04 2.37 20.41
C THR A 607 9.27 2.09 19.54
N ASP A 608 10.09 1.13 19.98
CA ASP A 608 11.19 0.57 19.18
C ASP A 608 10.80 -0.69 18.39
N ASP A 609 9.57 -1.17 18.57
CA ASP A 609 9.03 -2.37 17.92
C ASP A 609 8.52 -2.04 16.52
N GLY A 610 9.21 -2.57 15.50
CA GLY A 610 8.85 -2.36 14.11
C GLY A 610 7.48 -2.93 13.70
N PHE A 611 6.96 -3.98 14.36
CA PHE A 611 5.63 -4.51 14.07
C PHE A 611 4.53 -3.53 14.51
N ARG A 612 4.66 -3.00 15.74
CA ARG A 612 3.74 -1.96 16.24
C ARG A 612 3.81 -0.68 15.40
N LEU A 613 5.00 -0.31 14.93
CA LEU A 613 5.16 0.84 14.04
C LEU A 613 4.47 0.63 12.70
N ALA A 614 4.50 -0.59 12.16
CA ALA A 614 3.83 -0.92 10.91
C ALA A 614 2.30 -0.90 11.03
N GLU A 615 1.76 -1.35 12.17
CA GLU A 615 0.33 -1.20 12.49
C GLU A 615 -0.06 0.27 12.59
N ARG A 616 0.72 1.08 13.33
CA ARG A 616 0.50 2.53 13.43
C ARG A 616 0.62 3.24 12.08
N ASP A 617 1.56 2.86 11.21
CA ASP A 617 1.67 3.46 9.88
C ASP A 617 0.43 3.19 9.03
N LEU A 618 -0.13 1.97 9.12
CA LEU A 618 -1.36 1.59 8.44
C LEU A 618 -2.57 2.38 8.96
N GLU A 619 -2.67 2.56 10.28
CA GLU A 619 -3.71 3.39 10.91
C GLU A 619 -3.61 4.86 10.51
N ILE A 620 -2.40 5.43 10.51
CA ILE A 620 -2.15 6.86 10.23
C ILE A 620 -2.37 7.20 8.76
N ARG A 621 -1.90 6.36 7.83
CA ARG A 621 -1.95 6.64 6.38
C ARG A 621 -3.25 6.19 5.73
N GLY A 622 -3.92 5.20 6.32
CA GLY A 622 -4.87 4.34 5.61
C GLY A 622 -4.17 3.49 4.54
N PRO A 623 -4.73 2.35 4.13
CA PRO A 623 -4.08 1.42 3.20
C PRO A 623 -3.84 1.99 1.79
N GLY A 624 -4.49 3.10 1.42
CA GLY A 624 -4.36 3.72 0.10
C GLY A 624 -3.03 4.43 -0.18
N HIS A 625 -2.19 4.68 0.83
CA HIS A 625 -0.95 5.47 0.69
C HIS A 625 0.36 4.70 0.71
N LEU A 626 0.37 3.45 1.20
CA LEU A 626 1.56 2.59 1.21
C LEU A 626 2.10 2.30 -0.20
N PHE A 627 1.32 2.59 -1.24
CA PHE A 627 1.61 2.23 -2.62
C PHE A 627 1.91 3.39 -3.56
N GLY A 628 1.97 4.65 -3.12
CA GLY A 628 2.43 5.75 -3.99
C GLY A 628 1.66 5.91 -5.31
N TYR A 629 0.40 5.48 -5.39
CA TYR A 629 -0.45 5.64 -6.57
C TYR A 629 -1.89 5.91 -6.13
N ARG A 630 -2.19 7.18 -5.80
CA ARG A 630 -3.55 7.66 -5.49
C ARG A 630 -4.55 7.56 -6.66
N GLN A 631 -4.17 6.97 -7.78
CA GLN A 631 -5.00 6.87 -9.00
C GLN A 631 -5.24 5.45 -9.49
N SER A 632 -4.61 4.42 -8.91
CA SER A 632 -4.87 3.01 -9.24
C SER A 632 -4.84 2.17 -7.98
N GLY A 633 -5.98 1.58 -7.60
CA GLY A 633 -6.18 0.76 -6.41
C GLY A 633 -5.10 -0.32 -6.27
N ALA A 634 -4.10 -0.04 -5.45
CA ALA A 634 -2.86 -0.83 -5.41
C ALA A 634 -2.98 -2.13 -4.61
N SER A 635 -4.03 -2.31 -3.80
CA SER A 635 -4.45 -3.63 -3.30
C SER A 635 -5.14 -4.46 -4.39
N GLY A 636 -5.52 -3.87 -5.52
CA GLY A 636 -6.47 -4.44 -6.47
C GLY A 636 -7.91 -4.53 -5.92
N LEU A 637 -8.14 -4.11 -4.67
CA LEU A 637 -9.44 -4.13 -4.00
C LEU A 637 -10.12 -2.76 -4.22
N GLN A 638 -11.34 -2.81 -4.74
CA GLN A 638 -12.21 -1.68 -5.07
C GLN A 638 -13.14 -1.32 -3.91
N PHE A 639 -13.55 -2.29 -3.09
CA PHE A 639 -14.57 -2.11 -2.05
C PHE A 639 -14.05 -2.40 -0.65
N ALA A 640 -13.20 -3.42 -0.51
CA ALA A 640 -12.63 -3.84 0.76
C ALA A 640 -11.43 -3.00 1.17
N ASP A 641 -11.37 -2.68 2.45
CA ASP A 641 -10.22 -2.08 3.13
C ASP A 641 -9.74 -3.06 4.19
N LEU A 642 -8.54 -3.63 4.03
CA LEU A 642 -8.06 -4.72 4.87
C LEU A 642 -7.83 -4.34 6.34
N ALA A 643 -7.63 -3.05 6.62
CA ALA A 643 -7.51 -2.56 7.99
C ALA A 643 -8.88 -2.41 8.63
N ARG A 644 -9.83 -1.81 7.91
CA ARG A 644 -11.22 -1.61 8.35
C ARG A 644 -11.99 -2.93 8.46
N ASP A 645 -11.80 -3.82 7.49
CA ASP A 645 -12.66 -4.98 7.21
C ASP A 645 -12.05 -6.30 7.70
N ARG A 646 -11.20 -6.27 8.74
CA ARG A 646 -10.51 -7.46 9.26
C ARG A 646 -11.47 -8.62 9.56
N ALA A 647 -12.62 -8.33 10.17
CA ALA A 647 -13.65 -9.33 10.45
C ALA A 647 -14.31 -9.90 9.17
N LEU A 648 -14.41 -9.12 8.10
CA LEU A 648 -14.91 -9.61 6.81
C LEU A 648 -13.88 -10.49 6.11
N LEU A 649 -12.59 -10.21 6.29
CA LEU A 649 -11.51 -11.04 5.75
C LEU A 649 -11.53 -12.44 6.39
N ASP A 650 -11.66 -12.53 7.71
CA ASP A 650 -11.76 -13.82 8.40
C ASP A 650 -13.00 -14.60 7.91
N ARG A 651 -14.16 -13.91 7.80
CA ARG A 651 -15.40 -14.48 7.22
C ARG A 651 -15.22 -14.95 5.77
N ALA A 652 -14.50 -14.18 4.95
CA ALA A 652 -14.22 -14.53 3.55
C ALA A 652 -13.34 -15.79 3.47
N GLY A 653 -12.35 -15.92 4.35
CA GLY A 653 -11.51 -17.11 4.47
C GLY A 653 -12.34 -18.36 4.76
N GLU A 654 -13.25 -18.30 5.75
CA GLU A 654 -14.15 -19.40 6.08
C GLU A 654 -15.05 -19.82 4.90
N LEU A 655 -15.60 -18.84 4.17
CA LEU A 655 -16.42 -19.11 2.99
C LEU A 655 -15.60 -19.78 1.88
N ALA A 656 -14.41 -19.27 1.59
CA ALA A 656 -13.50 -19.84 0.60
C ALA A 656 -13.05 -21.26 0.98
N ASP A 657 -12.74 -21.51 2.25
CA ASP A 657 -12.39 -22.85 2.76
C ASP A 657 -13.54 -23.84 2.56
N ARG A 658 -14.78 -23.43 2.85
CA ARG A 658 -15.95 -24.29 2.65
C ARG A 658 -16.22 -24.59 1.18
N MET A 659 -16.07 -23.59 0.30
CA MET A 659 -16.23 -23.77 -1.14
C MET A 659 -15.19 -24.75 -1.70
N ILE A 660 -13.92 -24.57 -1.32
CA ILE A 660 -12.82 -25.42 -1.81
C ILE A 660 -12.85 -26.81 -1.17
N ALA A 661 -13.30 -26.96 0.08
CA ALA A 661 -13.47 -28.28 0.68
C ALA A 661 -14.58 -29.10 -0.01
N ALA A 662 -15.62 -28.43 -0.52
CA ALA A 662 -16.70 -29.09 -1.25
C ALA A 662 -16.35 -29.37 -2.72
N ASP A 663 -15.62 -28.45 -3.37
CA ASP A 663 -15.26 -28.50 -4.79
C ASP A 663 -13.90 -27.82 -5.02
N PRO A 664 -12.79 -28.55 -4.88
CA PRO A 664 -11.44 -27.98 -4.91
C PRO A 664 -11.11 -27.22 -6.19
N ASP A 665 -11.66 -27.66 -7.32
CA ASP A 665 -11.40 -27.12 -8.65
C ASP A 665 -12.53 -26.18 -9.14
N LEU A 666 -13.53 -25.90 -8.29
CA LEU A 666 -14.70 -25.06 -8.60
C LEU A 666 -15.40 -25.48 -9.91
N LEU A 667 -15.52 -26.80 -10.16
CA LEU A 667 -16.07 -27.36 -11.39
C LEU A 667 -17.60 -27.48 -11.37
N ALA A 668 -18.22 -27.52 -10.20
CA ALA A 668 -19.67 -27.56 -10.06
C ALA A 668 -20.32 -26.33 -10.71
N SER A 669 -21.50 -26.52 -11.30
CA SER A 669 -22.19 -25.45 -12.03
C SER A 669 -22.48 -24.22 -11.14
N GLU A 670 -22.75 -24.43 -9.85
CA GLU A 670 -22.99 -23.37 -8.89
C GLU A 670 -21.74 -22.53 -8.55
N HIS A 671 -20.54 -23.07 -8.77
CA HIS A 671 -19.26 -22.37 -8.61
C HIS A 671 -18.76 -21.71 -9.89
N GLY A 672 -19.49 -21.85 -11.01
CA GLY A 672 -19.12 -21.26 -12.29
C GLY A 672 -18.75 -19.77 -12.24
N PRO A 673 -19.53 -18.90 -11.56
CA PRO A 673 -19.18 -17.49 -11.37
C PRO A 673 -17.86 -17.28 -10.62
N ALA A 674 -17.64 -18.06 -9.55
CA ALA A 674 -16.42 -18.03 -8.74
C ALA A 674 -15.19 -18.41 -9.56
N ARG A 675 -15.27 -19.55 -10.29
CA ARG A 675 -14.19 -20.01 -11.16
C ARG A 675 -13.83 -18.97 -12.22
N ALA A 676 -14.83 -18.45 -12.94
CA ALA A 676 -14.61 -17.45 -13.98
C ALA A 676 -13.99 -16.16 -13.43
N ALA A 677 -14.34 -15.76 -12.20
CA ALA A 677 -13.75 -14.61 -11.54
C ALA A 677 -12.29 -14.85 -11.14
N VAL A 678 -11.97 -16.02 -10.58
CA VAL A 678 -10.59 -16.42 -10.23
C VAL A 678 -9.71 -16.45 -11.48
N GLU A 679 -10.15 -17.07 -12.58
CA GLU A 679 -9.40 -17.12 -13.84
C GLU A 679 -9.13 -15.72 -14.43
N ARG A 680 -10.06 -14.77 -14.26
CA ARG A 680 -9.84 -13.37 -14.67
C ARG A 680 -8.81 -12.68 -13.78
N TRP A 681 -8.90 -12.92 -12.46
CA TRP A 681 -7.97 -12.38 -11.49
C TRP A 681 -6.54 -12.87 -11.76
N GLU A 682 -6.36 -14.16 -12.00
CA GLU A 682 -5.05 -14.77 -12.30
C GLU A 682 -4.44 -14.23 -13.61
N ARG A 683 -5.25 -14.08 -14.67
CA ARG A 683 -4.79 -13.46 -15.92
C ARG A 683 -4.33 -12.01 -15.71
N ALA A 684 -5.08 -11.23 -14.93
CA ALA A 684 -4.70 -9.86 -14.61
C ALA A 684 -3.44 -9.80 -13.74
N ALA A 685 -3.27 -10.75 -12.82
CA ALA A 685 -2.07 -10.88 -12.00
C ALA A 685 -0.85 -11.20 -12.87
N ALA A 686 -0.94 -12.18 -13.78
CA ALA A 686 0.15 -12.54 -14.70
C ALA A 686 0.61 -11.35 -15.56
N VAL A 687 -0.31 -10.53 -16.08
CA VAL A 687 0.02 -9.33 -16.86
C VAL A 687 0.73 -8.26 -16.00
N ARG A 688 0.34 -8.11 -14.73
CA ARG A 688 1.03 -7.21 -13.78
C ARG A 688 2.41 -7.73 -13.40
N GLU A 689 2.56 -9.05 -13.30
CA GLU A 689 3.81 -9.74 -13.00
C GLU A 689 4.82 -9.63 -14.17
N ASP A 690 4.36 -9.67 -15.43
CA ASP A 690 5.20 -9.55 -16.63
C ASP A 690 5.64 -8.10 -16.95
N ALA A 691 4.85 -7.09 -16.55
CA ALA A 691 5.13 -5.68 -16.82
C ALA A 691 6.10 -5.01 -15.83
N GLY A 692 6.51 -5.73 -14.77
CA GLY A 692 7.36 -5.22 -13.67
C GLY A 692 8.84 -5.50 -13.83
#